data_AF-A0A8D0VJC2-F1
#
_entry.id   AF-A0A8D0VJC2-F1
#
_cell.length_a   1.000
_cell.length_b   1.000
_cell.length_c   1.000
_cell.angle_alpha   90.00
_cell.angle_beta   90.00
_cell.angle_gamma   90.00
#
_symmetry.space_group_name_H-M   'P 1'
#
loop_
_entity.id
_entity.type
_entity.pdbx_description
1 polymer ?
#
loop_
_entity_poly.entity_id
_entity_poly.type
_entity_poly.pdbx_seq_one_letter_code
_entity_poly.pdbx_strand_id
1 'polypeptide(L)'
;MAPKPQRKKPLKRGKTKPTLPVREEEEPLNMESMGHPEIYPLVLTTMTQEIFDCRVDEDVTDDQPYKLIRKEDILADFENRAAVSDFYPVKKIVQEYPGDELLLVYDKDFKYGLNFYLIGTEEGKESYLNPPEAPEEQEEYKEYIPEDIYIYKPPVSKPWVSLGSEKEIEEESVKESTKQTKDHCLRWMFWKVTYMISRKRSDFGASVKFSDQNASTVKDAYIECTAYPDKNFTLKQLERDVGMQAVPQIRDTSTQTRWAYPKNATTQYYPREFSEEEKDTLGQSKTLTEFLNNVSISVEIALQQNEIMNTFVDDWKSLAEEEGTFGDKTDTHLKEYQSFTDLHNLAEKMITCICWHPVVCGLIAVSVAVRLSFEERVHFSGKLLLQPSLILFWSFSDPIHPQLMLESPDDIFCFKFCPSDPNIIAGGCMNGQIVMWDITAHADRIENIKAGGNRSKKVTLKPMFLLEPDSNKEAMYIRQCAVSSIENGHRKVITDIHWLPDTFEINRLGSVFENRSGISCQLVTCSADCTICFWDIRPQKALSSQPPAEKKKEESIEIPFDLPSTFLHLDLSWKPLSKIRLSKGETTLDHCPTKLSLGEDNLLYKAQAKKPVSLYSVHDGAVHTVQRSPFYEDIILTIGGWNVAIWKEGVTTGPLLQSSCAPKRYTSGHWSLTRPGLFYVGREDGSIDIWDLLEKTHEPAQSQNICITAITCVKPWAFSAKQQLIAIADYYGTLHILEIPWTLSHPSSNEASSISHYFEREVKHLEYVEQRKKIREQEKKEMDLELEKKKIKTYQKSKERLETELKADYDDYLELEKSTLVRLGLIKVEETGSHVEMM
;
A
#
# COMPACT_ATOMS: atom_id res chain seq x y z
N MET A 1 -35.33 20.68 84.19
CA MET A 1 -34.47 19.65 84.78
C MET A 1 -34.80 18.31 84.15
N ALA A 2 -33.95 17.82 83.24
CA ALA A 2 -33.83 16.40 82.86
C ALA A 2 -32.54 16.28 82.02
N PRO A 3 -31.58 15.38 82.33
CA PRO A 3 -30.20 15.52 81.90
C PRO A 3 -29.81 14.59 80.73
N LYS A 4 -28.78 15.03 79.99
CA LYS A 4 -28.09 14.30 78.91
C LYS A 4 -27.22 13.14 79.44
N PRO A 5 -27.02 12.08 78.64
CA PRO A 5 -25.85 11.21 78.75
C PRO A 5 -24.97 11.17 77.47
N GLN A 6 -23.67 11.04 77.66
CA GLN A 6 -22.62 10.60 76.71
C GLN A 6 -21.91 9.41 77.36
N ARG A 7 -21.23 8.44 76.73
CA ARG A 7 -20.88 8.04 75.35
C ARG A 7 -20.22 6.66 75.51
N LYS A 8 -20.44 5.67 74.62
CA LYS A 8 -19.41 4.71 74.18
C LYS A 8 -19.73 4.24 72.74
N LYS A 9 -18.71 4.21 71.88
CA LYS A 9 -18.77 4.00 70.42
C LYS A 9 -18.87 2.50 70.05
N PRO A 10 -19.58 2.11 68.97
CA PRO A 10 -19.70 0.72 68.54
C PRO A 10 -18.71 0.31 67.43
N LEU A 11 -18.36 -0.99 67.44
CA LEU A 11 -17.64 -1.73 66.39
C LEU A 11 -18.52 -1.94 65.15
N LYS A 12 -17.93 -1.84 63.94
CA LYS A 12 -18.59 -2.18 62.66
C LYS A 12 -18.17 -3.58 62.20
N ARG A 13 -19.17 -4.46 62.04
CA ARG A 13 -19.12 -5.76 61.35
C ARG A 13 -19.06 -5.55 59.82
N GLY A 14 -18.23 -6.34 59.16
CA GLY A 14 -18.03 -6.35 57.71
C GLY A 14 -19.25 -6.89 56.94
N LYS A 15 -19.51 -6.30 55.76
CA LYS A 15 -20.47 -6.77 54.78
C LYS A 15 -19.72 -7.43 53.62
N THR A 16 -20.15 -8.63 53.28
CA THR A 16 -19.85 -9.45 52.10
C THR A 16 -20.04 -8.67 50.80
N LYS A 17 -19.06 -8.80 49.88
CA LYS A 17 -19.15 -8.39 48.47
C LYS A 17 -19.39 -9.61 47.58
N PRO A 18 -20.08 -9.45 46.43
CA PRO A 18 -20.44 -10.55 45.54
C PRO A 18 -19.26 -11.01 44.69
N THR A 19 -19.14 -12.32 44.51
CA THR A 19 -18.23 -13.03 43.60
C THR A 19 -18.59 -12.77 42.14
N LEU A 20 -17.63 -12.26 41.37
CA LEU A 20 -17.66 -12.19 39.91
C LEU A 20 -17.20 -13.55 39.32
N PRO A 21 -17.67 -13.94 38.12
CA PRO A 21 -17.33 -15.22 37.51
C PRO A 21 -15.86 -15.25 37.07
N VAL A 22 -15.24 -16.42 37.21
CA VAL A 22 -13.90 -16.75 36.74
C VAL A 22 -13.89 -16.58 35.22
N ARG A 23 -12.98 -15.73 34.70
CA ARG A 23 -12.70 -15.62 33.26
C ARG A 23 -12.08 -16.93 32.79
N GLU A 24 -12.63 -17.51 31.73
CA GLU A 24 -12.02 -18.61 30.98
C GLU A 24 -10.60 -18.20 30.56
N GLU A 25 -9.63 -19.09 30.76
CA GLU A 25 -8.24 -18.89 30.36
C GLU A 25 -8.15 -18.98 28.83
N GLU A 26 -7.90 -17.85 28.16
CA GLU A 26 -7.64 -17.81 26.71
C GLU A 26 -6.40 -18.66 26.37
N GLU A 27 -6.49 -19.51 25.34
CA GLU A 27 -5.35 -20.25 24.82
C GLU A 27 -4.35 -19.28 24.15
N PRO A 28 -3.04 -19.44 24.38
CA PRO A 28 -2.03 -18.58 23.76
C PRO A 28 -2.01 -18.77 22.24
N LEU A 29 -2.08 -17.67 21.48
CA LEU A 29 -1.96 -17.66 20.03
C LEU A 29 -0.58 -18.22 19.61
N ASN A 30 -0.57 -19.36 18.92
CA ASN A 30 0.61 -19.90 18.25
C ASN A 30 0.56 -19.64 16.73
N MET A 31 1.72 -19.68 16.08
CA MET A 31 1.84 -19.40 14.64
C MET A 31 1.67 -20.66 13.77
N GLU A 32 0.78 -21.58 14.19
CA GLU A 32 0.42 -22.80 13.45
C GLU A 32 -0.06 -22.51 12.03
N SER A 33 -0.83 -21.45 11.83
CA SER A 33 -1.35 -21.04 10.52
C SER A 33 -0.27 -20.61 9.52
N MET A 34 0.92 -20.24 10.02
CA MET A 34 2.09 -19.89 9.20
C MET A 34 3.13 -21.02 9.12
N GLY A 35 2.80 -22.23 9.61
CA GLY A 35 3.68 -23.40 9.56
C GLY A 35 4.75 -23.45 10.66
N HIS A 36 4.65 -22.60 11.69
CA HIS A 36 5.57 -22.52 12.82
C HIS A 36 4.83 -22.71 14.17
N PRO A 37 4.38 -23.94 14.50
CA PRO A 37 3.70 -24.24 15.76
C PRO A 37 4.54 -23.93 17.02
N GLU A 38 5.86 -23.96 16.89
CA GLU A 38 6.82 -23.76 17.98
C GLU A 38 7.02 -22.30 18.42
N ILE A 39 6.49 -21.34 17.66
CA ILE A 39 6.74 -19.90 17.86
C ILE A 39 5.54 -19.21 18.52
N TYR A 40 5.80 -18.56 19.65
CA TYR A 40 4.81 -17.79 20.43
C TYR A 40 5.19 -16.30 20.47
N PRO A 41 4.47 -15.43 19.77
CA PRO A 41 4.76 -14.00 19.75
C PRO A 41 4.39 -13.33 21.08
N LEU A 42 5.20 -12.38 21.53
CA LEU A 42 5.12 -11.70 22.83
C LEU A 42 5.41 -10.20 22.71
N VAL A 43 4.79 -9.40 23.57
CA VAL A 43 5.12 -7.99 23.76
C VAL A 43 5.76 -7.82 25.13
N LEU A 44 7.05 -7.50 25.18
CA LEU A 44 7.75 -7.18 26.43
C LEU A 44 7.73 -5.67 26.67
N THR A 45 7.21 -5.24 27.83
CA THR A 45 7.27 -3.85 28.27
C THR A 45 8.70 -3.46 28.64
N THR A 46 9.00 -2.15 28.65
CA THR A 46 10.33 -1.65 29.01
C THR A 46 10.79 -2.19 30.37
N MET A 47 9.93 -2.21 31.39
CA MET A 47 10.26 -2.75 32.71
C MET A 47 10.64 -4.24 32.68
N THR A 48 9.94 -5.06 31.88
CA THR A 48 10.29 -6.49 31.73
C THR A 48 11.60 -6.65 30.96
N GLN A 49 11.87 -5.79 29.98
CA GLN A 49 13.16 -5.77 29.28
C GLN A 49 14.32 -5.41 30.23
N GLU A 50 14.13 -4.52 31.22
CA GLU A 50 15.15 -4.23 32.23
C GLU A 50 15.35 -5.39 33.22
N ILE A 51 14.32 -6.17 33.52
CA ILE A 51 14.40 -7.28 34.50
C ILE A 51 15.17 -8.47 33.91
N PHE A 52 14.97 -8.75 32.63
CA PHE A 52 15.60 -9.87 31.94
C PHE A 52 16.81 -9.43 31.09
N ASP A 53 17.29 -8.20 31.26
CA ASP A 53 18.39 -7.58 30.51
C ASP A 53 18.27 -7.83 28.98
N CYS A 54 17.08 -7.63 28.40
CA CYS A 54 16.80 -7.84 26.98
C CYS A 54 16.38 -6.54 26.27
N ARG A 55 17.03 -5.43 26.62
CA ARG A 55 16.75 -4.13 26.01
C ARG A 55 17.18 -4.11 24.54
N VAL A 56 16.28 -3.67 23.68
CA VAL A 56 16.54 -3.46 22.26
C VAL A 56 17.64 -2.40 22.11
N ASP A 57 18.62 -2.65 21.24
CA ASP A 57 19.78 -1.81 20.95
C ASP A 57 20.87 -1.72 22.04
N GLU A 58 20.64 -2.26 23.25
CA GLU A 58 21.65 -2.37 24.32
C GLU A 58 22.10 -3.83 24.54
N ASP A 59 21.16 -4.73 24.85
CA ASP A 59 21.46 -6.14 25.18
C ASP A 59 21.14 -7.12 24.04
N VAL A 60 20.18 -6.74 23.17
CA VAL A 60 19.82 -7.48 21.96
C VAL A 60 20.11 -6.57 20.77
N THR A 61 21.07 -6.96 19.94
CA THR A 61 21.61 -6.15 18.83
C THR A 61 21.31 -6.83 17.49
N ASP A 62 21.43 -6.09 16.38
CA ASP A 62 21.21 -6.62 15.03
C ASP A 62 22.09 -7.86 14.72
N ASP A 63 23.29 -7.93 15.29
CA ASP A 63 24.22 -9.05 15.11
C ASP A 63 23.90 -10.26 16.00
N GLN A 64 23.19 -10.05 17.11
CA GLN A 64 22.72 -11.10 18.03
C GLN A 64 21.27 -10.83 18.46
N PRO A 65 20.29 -11.22 17.63
CA PRO A 65 18.88 -10.87 17.84
C PRO A 65 18.18 -11.76 18.88
N TYR A 66 18.90 -12.60 19.61
CA TYR A 66 18.30 -13.56 20.54
C TYR A 66 18.98 -13.55 21.91
N LYS A 67 18.21 -13.92 22.93
CA LYS A 67 18.68 -14.08 24.32
C LYS A 67 18.14 -15.36 24.95
N LEU A 68 19.00 -16.05 25.70
CA LEU A 68 18.62 -17.20 26.52
C LEU A 68 18.22 -16.73 27.93
N ILE A 69 17.01 -17.08 28.35
CA ILE A 69 16.47 -16.74 29.68
C ILE A 69 16.24 -18.02 30.46
N ARG A 70 16.66 -18.06 31.73
CA ARG A 70 16.43 -19.21 32.60
C ARG A 70 14.96 -19.32 32.97
N LYS A 71 14.45 -20.54 32.95
CA LYS A 71 13.07 -20.86 33.34
C LYS A 71 12.78 -20.43 34.78
N GLU A 72 13.75 -20.58 35.69
CA GLU A 72 13.62 -20.19 37.09
C GLU A 72 13.37 -18.68 37.26
N ASP A 73 14.01 -17.84 36.45
CA ASP A 73 13.87 -16.38 36.52
C ASP A 73 12.46 -15.93 36.06
N ILE A 74 11.91 -16.59 35.03
CA ILE A 74 10.54 -16.33 34.55
C ILE A 74 9.49 -16.82 35.57
N LEU A 75 9.74 -17.96 36.23
CA LEU A 75 8.87 -18.47 37.29
C LEU A 75 8.90 -17.55 38.52
N ALA A 76 10.07 -17.05 38.91
CA ALA A 76 10.19 -16.05 39.98
C ALA A 76 9.46 -14.75 39.63
N ASP A 77 9.47 -14.34 38.37
CA ASP A 77 8.71 -13.19 37.89
C ASP A 77 7.19 -13.40 38.00
N PHE A 78 6.69 -14.61 37.71
CA PHE A 78 5.29 -14.96 37.94
C PHE A 78 4.89 -14.90 39.42
N GLU A 79 5.78 -15.27 40.34
CA GLU A 79 5.52 -15.16 41.78
C GLU A 79 5.49 -13.69 42.26
N ASN A 80 6.36 -12.85 41.70
CA ASN A 80 6.49 -11.45 42.10
C ASN A 80 5.44 -10.52 41.47
N ARG A 81 5.10 -10.72 40.19
CA ARG A 81 4.21 -9.83 39.41
C ARG A 81 2.90 -10.46 38.96
N ALA A 82 2.73 -11.79 39.08
CA ALA A 82 1.52 -12.53 38.73
C ALA A 82 0.96 -12.12 37.35
N ALA A 83 -0.30 -11.68 37.27
CA ALA A 83 -0.97 -11.29 36.02
C ALA A 83 -0.44 -9.99 35.38
N VAL A 84 0.56 -9.34 35.98
CA VAL A 84 1.25 -8.15 35.46
C VAL A 84 2.54 -8.52 34.72
N SER A 85 2.97 -9.80 34.76
CA SER A 85 4.10 -10.26 33.97
C SER A 85 3.71 -10.38 32.49
N ASP A 86 4.56 -9.87 31.59
CA ASP A 86 4.34 -9.94 30.14
C ASP A 86 4.45 -11.38 29.59
N PHE A 87 5.04 -12.31 30.37
CA PHE A 87 5.10 -13.74 30.06
C PHE A 87 3.84 -14.50 30.51
N TYR A 88 2.87 -13.84 31.14
CA TYR A 88 1.67 -14.49 31.66
C TYR A 88 0.83 -15.23 30.59
N PRO A 89 0.68 -14.73 29.34
CA PRO A 89 -0.04 -15.45 28.28
C PRO A 89 0.58 -16.81 27.95
N VAL A 90 1.92 -16.92 28.04
CA VAL A 90 2.66 -18.16 27.75
C VAL A 90 3.01 -18.97 29.00
N LYS A 91 2.38 -18.68 30.15
CA LYS A 91 2.70 -19.31 31.44
C LYS A 91 2.62 -20.84 31.43
N LYS A 92 1.59 -21.42 30.78
CA LYS A 92 1.42 -22.88 30.67
C LYS A 92 2.58 -23.51 29.89
N ILE A 93 2.98 -22.88 28.78
CA ILE A 93 4.09 -23.32 27.92
C ILE A 93 5.41 -23.25 28.68
N VAL A 94 5.69 -22.15 29.39
CA VAL A 94 6.92 -22.02 30.19
C VAL A 94 6.99 -23.06 31.30
N GLN A 95 5.85 -23.41 31.93
CA GLN A 95 5.79 -24.46 32.95
C GLN A 95 6.04 -25.86 32.37
N GLU A 96 5.45 -26.16 31.21
CA GLU A 96 5.55 -27.45 30.51
C GLU A 96 6.86 -27.64 29.74
N TYR A 97 7.61 -26.56 29.47
CA TYR A 97 8.88 -26.59 28.74
C TYR A 97 9.91 -27.52 29.43
N PRO A 98 10.51 -28.49 28.73
CA PRO A 98 11.36 -29.52 29.32
C PRO A 98 12.78 -29.04 29.71
N GLY A 99 13.29 -27.97 29.07
CA GLY A 99 14.63 -27.44 29.32
C GLY A 99 14.71 -26.35 30.40
N ASP A 100 15.94 -26.05 30.85
CA ASP A 100 16.20 -25.04 31.89
C ASP A 100 16.27 -23.60 31.33
N GLU A 101 16.48 -23.45 30.02
CA GLU A 101 16.64 -22.16 29.34
C GLU A 101 15.74 -22.06 28.10
N LEU A 102 14.97 -20.97 28.02
CA LEU A 102 14.12 -20.65 26.88
C LEU A 102 14.78 -19.60 25.98
N LEU A 103 14.55 -19.71 24.68
CA LEU A 103 15.08 -18.80 23.66
C LEU A 103 14.06 -17.72 23.33
N LEU A 104 14.40 -16.47 23.65
CA LEU A 104 13.65 -15.27 23.32
C LEU A 104 14.34 -14.58 22.15
N VAL A 105 13.61 -14.31 21.07
CA VAL A 105 14.15 -13.65 19.88
C VAL A 105 13.44 -12.32 19.65
N TYR A 106 14.20 -11.29 19.29
CA TYR A 106 13.70 -9.99 18.88
C TYR A 106 13.31 -10.02 17.40
N ASP A 107 12.05 -9.68 17.10
CA ASP A 107 11.50 -9.70 15.75
C ASP A 107 11.55 -8.30 15.12
N LYS A 108 12.69 -7.96 14.53
CA LYS A 108 12.90 -6.65 13.88
C LYS A 108 11.93 -6.41 12.72
N ASP A 109 11.68 -7.46 11.94
CA ASP A 109 10.88 -7.39 10.70
C ASP A 109 9.38 -7.60 10.94
N PHE A 110 8.97 -7.77 12.21
CA PHE A 110 7.59 -8.10 12.59
C PHE A 110 7.02 -9.29 11.82
N LYS A 111 7.84 -10.30 11.52
CA LYS A 111 7.42 -11.51 10.79
C LYS A 111 6.25 -12.22 11.48
N TYR A 112 6.21 -12.18 12.80
CA TYR A 112 5.16 -12.78 13.64
C TYR A 112 4.30 -11.71 14.36
N GLY A 113 4.41 -10.44 13.95
CA GLY A 113 3.48 -9.36 14.30
C GLY A 113 3.65 -8.71 15.68
N LEU A 114 4.47 -9.25 16.58
CA LEU A 114 4.81 -8.67 17.89
C LEU A 114 6.33 -8.50 18.05
N ASN A 115 6.76 -7.62 18.96
CA ASN A 115 8.16 -7.19 19.08
C ASN A 115 9.15 -8.31 19.44
N PHE A 116 8.71 -9.34 20.16
CA PHE A 116 9.51 -10.50 20.51
C PHE A 116 8.73 -11.79 20.21
N TYR A 117 9.41 -12.92 20.08
CA TYR A 117 8.77 -14.23 20.15
C TYR A 117 9.61 -15.20 20.98
N LEU A 118 8.90 -16.12 21.63
CA LEU A 118 9.45 -17.19 22.44
C LEU A 118 9.34 -18.50 21.67
N ILE A 119 10.42 -19.26 21.62
CA ILE A 119 10.41 -20.60 21.07
C ILE A 119 10.05 -21.59 22.19
N GLY A 120 8.89 -22.23 22.05
CA GLY A 120 8.27 -23.06 23.08
C GLY A 120 8.66 -24.54 23.05
N THR A 121 9.53 -24.96 22.12
CA THR A 121 10.02 -26.35 22.01
C THR A 121 11.54 -26.42 22.01
N GLU A 122 12.10 -27.47 22.60
CA GLU A 122 13.56 -27.69 22.64
C GLU A 122 14.13 -27.95 21.23
N GLU A 123 13.37 -28.65 20.39
CA GLU A 123 13.71 -28.89 18.97
C GLU A 123 13.78 -27.59 18.16
N GLY A 124 12.83 -26.66 18.38
CA GLY A 124 12.85 -25.35 17.73
C GLY A 124 14.04 -24.49 18.18
N LYS A 125 14.39 -24.56 19.48
CA LYS A 125 15.57 -23.87 20.03
C LYS A 125 16.86 -24.39 19.40
N GLU A 126 17.03 -25.70 19.27
CA GLU A 126 18.22 -26.29 18.66
C GLU A 126 18.33 -26.01 17.16
N SER A 127 17.21 -26.04 16.42
CA SER A 127 17.19 -25.71 14.99
C SER A 127 17.51 -24.24 14.72
N TYR A 128 17.11 -23.32 15.60
CA TYR A 128 17.43 -21.90 15.46
C TYR A 128 18.91 -21.62 15.72
N LEU A 129 19.50 -22.29 16.72
CA LEU A 129 20.91 -22.10 17.09
C LEU A 129 21.89 -22.78 16.12
N ASN A 130 21.49 -23.89 15.51
CA ASN A 130 22.31 -24.65 14.56
C ASN A 130 21.55 -24.81 13.21
N PRO A 131 21.47 -23.76 12.38
CA PRO A 131 20.88 -23.89 11.05
C PRO A 131 21.73 -24.87 10.20
N PRO A 132 21.11 -25.80 9.45
CA PRO A 132 21.86 -26.74 8.61
C PRO A 132 22.59 -25.99 7.49
N GLU A 133 23.92 -26.19 7.37
CA GLU A 133 24.75 -25.63 6.29
C GLU A 133 24.17 -26.03 4.91
N ALA A 134 23.75 -25.03 4.15
CA ALA A 134 23.38 -25.20 2.74
C ALA A 134 24.66 -25.38 1.90
N PRO A 135 24.69 -26.32 0.93
CA PRO A 135 25.84 -26.49 0.05
C PRO A 135 26.00 -25.29 -0.89
N GLU A 136 27.23 -24.77 -0.98
CA GLU A 136 27.62 -23.70 -1.89
C GLU A 136 27.31 -24.05 -3.36
N GLU A 137 26.40 -23.31 -3.99
CA GLU A 137 26.18 -23.34 -5.43
C GLU A 137 27.25 -22.50 -6.14
N GLN A 138 28.17 -23.15 -6.84
CA GLN A 138 29.03 -22.51 -7.84
C GLN A 138 28.31 -22.51 -9.20
N GLU A 139 28.33 -21.33 -9.82
CA GLU A 139 27.77 -21.00 -11.13
C GLU A 139 28.34 -21.88 -12.26
N GLU A 140 27.47 -22.56 -13.02
CA GLU A 140 27.84 -23.10 -14.34
C GLU A 140 26.73 -22.92 -15.39
N TYR A 141 27.14 -22.41 -16.53
CA TYR A 141 26.40 -22.18 -17.77
C TYR A 141 25.70 -23.45 -18.26
N LYS A 142 24.39 -23.40 -18.51
CA LYS A 142 23.63 -24.52 -19.11
C LYS A 142 23.39 -24.32 -20.61
N GLU A 143 24.21 -25.01 -21.39
CA GLU A 143 23.82 -25.55 -22.70
C GLU A 143 22.86 -26.74 -22.53
N TYR A 144 22.22 -27.10 -23.64
CA TYR A 144 20.98 -27.86 -23.79
C TYR A 144 21.18 -29.40 -23.79
N ILE A 145 20.19 -30.14 -23.22
CA ILE A 145 19.76 -31.56 -23.48
C ILE A 145 20.48 -32.69 -22.67
N PRO A 146 19.85 -33.86 -22.33
CA PRO A 146 18.44 -34.30 -22.20
C PRO A 146 18.05 -34.88 -20.83
N GLU A 147 16.73 -35.03 -20.63
CA GLU A 147 16.05 -35.73 -19.53
C GLU A 147 16.35 -37.25 -19.45
N ASP A 148 16.11 -37.78 -18.25
CA ASP A 148 16.00 -39.19 -17.83
C ASP A 148 17.27 -40.00 -17.49
N ILE A 149 17.81 -39.73 -16.28
CA ILE A 149 18.40 -40.77 -15.42
C ILE A 149 17.85 -40.62 -13.99
N TYR A 150 16.86 -41.43 -13.63
CA TYR A 150 16.35 -41.55 -12.27
C TYR A 150 17.37 -42.28 -11.38
N ILE A 151 18.01 -41.55 -10.46
CA ILE A 151 18.94 -42.11 -9.47
C ILE A 151 18.16 -42.46 -8.19
N TYR A 152 17.89 -43.74 -7.98
CA TYR A 152 17.26 -44.26 -6.76
C TYR A 152 18.19 -44.08 -5.55
N LYS A 153 17.77 -43.24 -4.58
CA LYS A 153 18.41 -43.15 -3.26
C LYS A 153 17.56 -43.93 -2.25
N PRO A 154 18.08 -45.00 -1.63
CA PRO A 154 17.31 -45.80 -0.69
C PRO A 154 16.99 -44.98 0.57
N PRO A 155 15.75 -45.08 1.12
CA PRO A 155 15.37 -44.36 2.32
C PRO A 155 16.15 -44.88 3.53
N VAL A 156 16.75 -43.93 4.27
CA VAL A 156 17.45 -44.19 5.53
C VAL A 156 16.41 -44.21 6.65
N SER A 157 16.47 -45.23 7.52
CA SER A 157 15.53 -45.37 8.65
C SER A 157 15.61 -44.17 9.58
N LYS A 158 14.55 -43.37 9.63
CA LYS A 158 14.39 -42.31 10.61
C LYS A 158 13.96 -42.91 11.96
N PRO A 159 14.39 -42.33 13.09
CA PRO A 159 13.91 -42.74 14.41
C PRO A 159 12.39 -42.61 14.47
N TRP A 160 11.74 -43.52 15.18
CA TRP A 160 10.30 -43.52 15.37
C TRP A 160 9.86 -42.25 16.09
N VAL A 161 8.96 -41.49 15.48
CA VAL A 161 8.38 -40.26 16.06
C VAL A 161 6.95 -40.59 16.49
N SER A 162 6.73 -40.56 17.81
CA SER A 162 5.42 -40.76 18.45
C SER A 162 4.45 -39.67 18.02
N LEU A 163 3.32 -40.03 17.42
CA LEU A 163 2.23 -39.10 17.05
C LEU A 163 1.04 -39.19 18.02
N GLY A 164 1.27 -39.61 19.27
CA GLY A 164 0.27 -39.59 20.34
C GLY A 164 -0.63 -40.82 20.46
N SER A 165 -0.65 -41.72 19.47
CA SER A 165 -1.37 -43.01 19.52
C SER A 165 -0.81 -43.97 20.57
N GLU A 166 0.42 -43.75 21.05
CA GLU A 166 1.07 -44.54 22.09
C GLU A 166 0.36 -44.42 23.44
N LYS A 167 -0.29 -43.27 23.68
CA LYS A 167 -1.02 -42.97 24.93
C LYS A 167 -2.30 -43.78 25.03
N GLU A 168 -3.04 -43.90 23.92
CA GLU A 168 -4.23 -44.76 23.81
C GLU A 168 -3.83 -46.25 23.89
N ILE A 169 -2.72 -46.64 23.25
CA ILE A 169 -2.19 -48.02 23.33
C ILE A 169 -1.71 -48.36 24.76
N GLU A 170 -1.11 -47.41 25.48
CA GLU A 170 -0.73 -47.60 26.89
C GLU A 170 -1.95 -47.64 27.83
N GLU A 171 -3.02 -46.88 27.54
CA GLU A 171 -4.28 -46.87 28.30
C GLU A 171 -5.13 -48.13 28.07
N GLU A 172 -5.10 -48.70 26.85
CA GLU A 172 -5.72 -50.01 26.55
C GLU A 172 -4.85 -51.21 26.97
N SER A 173 -3.56 -50.98 27.26
CA SER A 173 -2.66 -52.05 27.72
C SER A 173 -3.00 -52.48 29.16
N VAL A 174 -3.34 -53.76 29.35
CA VAL A 174 -3.61 -54.34 30.67
C VAL A 174 -2.31 -54.43 31.47
N LYS A 175 -2.08 -53.47 32.38
CA LYS A 175 -0.92 -53.47 33.30
C LYS A 175 -1.26 -54.28 34.56
N GLU A 176 -0.46 -55.33 34.85
CA GLU A 176 -0.54 -56.07 36.11
C GLU A 176 -0.21 -55.14 37.29
N SER A 177 -1.12 -55.06 38.26
CA SER A 177 -0.89 -54.29 39.48
C SER A 177 0.28 -54.88 40.27
N THR A 178 1.23 -54.06 40.72
CA THR A 178 1.63 -53.94 42.13
C THR A 178 2.53 -52.72 42.35
N LYS A 179 2.21 -52.00 43.42
CA LYS A 179 2.82 -50.76 43.92
C LYS A 179 4.20 -50.96 44.56
N GLN A 180 4.97 -49.85 44.56
CA GLN A 180 6.06 -49.46 45.49
C GLN A 180 7.40 -50.20 45.33
N THR A 181 8.59 -49.57 45.35
CA THR A 181 9.05 -48.28 45.90
C THR A 181 10.40 -47.92 45.26
N LYS A 182 10.71 -46.62 45.18
CA LYS A 182 12.00 -46.05 44.74
C LYS A 182 13.10 -46.35 45.78
N ASP A 183 14.22 -46.93 45.36
CA ASP A 183 15.56 -46.29 45.40
C ASP A 183 16.70 -47.31 45.18
N HIS A 184 17.49 -46.98 44.17
CA HIS A 184 18.90 -47.30 43.92
C HIS A 184 19.45 -48.73 44.13
N CYS A 185 19.69 -49.34 42.97
CA CYS A 185 21.01 -49.75 42.48
C CYS A 185 21.59 -51.12 42.89
N LEU A 186 21.81 -51.92 41.83
CA LEU A 186 22.67 -53.10 41.67
C LEU A 186 22.15 -54.46 42.17
N ARG A 187 21.48 -55.12 41.22
CA ARG A 187 21.93 -56.38 40.55
C ARG A 187 21.00 -57.58 40.78
N TRP A 188 20.81 -58.33 39.67
CA TRP A 188 20.05 -59.58 39.51
C TRP A 188 18.52 -59.36 39.43
N MET A 189 17.72 -60.10 38.67
CA MET A 189 17.84 -61.43 38.08
C MET A 189 16.72 -61.60 37.05
N PHE A 190 17.00 -62.32 35.95
CA PHE A 190 15.98 -63.11 35.26
C PHE A 190 15.30 -64.08 36.24
N TRP A 191 13.98 -64.17 36.21
CA TRP A 191 13.20 -65.32 36.69
C TRP A 191 11.94 -65.36 35.79
N LYS A 192 11.87 -66.08 34.67
CA LYS A 192 12.05 -67.53 34.40
C LYS A 192 11.41 -68.41 35.46
N VAL A 193 10.37 -69.11 35.05
CA VAL A 193 9.85 -70.31 35.72
C VAL A 193 11.02 -71.21 36.11
N THR A 194 11.23 -71.40 37.40
CA THR A 194 12.25 -72.31 37.93
C THR A 194 11.79 -73.75 37.82
N TYR A 195 12.54 -74.56 37.09
CA TYR A 195 12.57 -76.00 37.27
C TYR A 195 13.88 -76.37 37.96
N MET A 196 13.80 -77.13 39.05
CA MET A 196 14.96 -77.67 39.73
C MET A 196 15.32 -79.02 39.12
N ILE A 197 16.33 -79.04 38.25
CA ILE A 197 16.90 -80.27 37.71
C ILE A 197 18.18 -80.53 38.50
N SER A 198 18.19 -81.60 39.30
CA SER A 198 19.36 -82.02 40.05
C SER A 198 19.97 -83.26 39.41
N ARG A 199 21.28 -83.23 39.17
CA ARG A 199 22.09 -84.36 38.71
C ARG A 199 23.13 -84.64 39.79
N LYS A 200 23.41 -85.91 40.08
CA LYS A 200 24.46 -86.26 41.05
C LYS A 200 25.79 -85.66 40.63
N ARG A 201 26.57 -85.18 41.61
CA ARG A 201 27.83 -84.44 41.42
C ARG A 201 28.90 -85.24 40.65
N SER A 202 28.79 -86.56 40.60
CA SER A 202 29.67 -87.44 39.81
C SER A 202 29.49 -87.32 38.30
N ASP A 203 28.32 -86.87 37.85
CA ASP A 203 27.94 -86.90 36.42
C ASP A 203 27.87 -85.48 35.82
N PHE A 204 28.34 -84.49 36.59
CA PHE A 204 28.57 -83.13 36.11
C PHE A 204 29.78 -83.14 35.15
N GLY A 205 29.55 -82.80 33.89
CA GLY A 205 30.60 -82.75 32.85
C GLY A 205 30.64 -83.96 31.90
N ALA A 206 29.76 -84.96 32.05
CA ALA A 206 29.63 -86.03 31.06
C ALA A 206 28.81 -85.58 29.83
N SER A 207 29.29 -85.90 28.62
CA SER A 207 28.65 -85.50 27.35
C SER A 207 27.24 -86.05 27.23
N VAL A 208 26.25 -85.20 26.95
CA VAL A 208 24.86 -85.60 26.73
C VAL A 208 24.53 -85.46 25.24
N LYS A 209 23.99 -86.53 24.64
CA LYS A 209 23.36 -86.50 23.30
C LYS A 209 21.86 -86.60 23.51
N PHE A 210 21.09 -85.63 22.99
CA PHE A 210 19.64 -85.59 23.14
C PHE A 210 18.95 -86.21 21.91
N SER A 211 17.94 -87.03 22.16
CA SER A 211 17.02 -87.58 21.15
C SER A 211 15.66 -87.81 21.79
N ASP A 212 14.58 -87.47 21.09
CA ASP A 212 13.22 -87.61 21.61
C ASP A 212 12.76 -89.07 21.56
N GLN A 213 12.29 -89.61 22.70
CA GLN A 213 11.68 -90.93 22.77
C GLN A 213 10.38 -90.92 23.58
N ASN A 214 9.37 -91.58 23.02
CA ASN A 214 7.99 -91.57 23.47
C ASN A 214 7.76 -92.62 24.57
N ALA A 215 6.95 -92.28 25.58
CA ALA A 215 6.86 -92.97 26.87
C ALA A 215 6.19 -94.37 26.86
N SER A 216 5.82 -94.89 25.69
CA SER A 216 5.21 -96.22 25.54
C SER A 216 6.18 -97.28 24.99
N THR A 217 7.39 -96.91 24.59
CA THR A 217 8.37 -97.83 23.96
C THR A 217 9.27 -98.56 24.94
N VAL A 218 8.95 -98.48 26.24
CA VAL A 218 9.72 -99.16 27.28
C VAL A 218 8.79 -99.92 28.20
N LYS A 219 8.79 -101.25 28.02
CA LYS A 219 8.28 -102.25 28.98
C LYS A 219 9.27 -102.53 30.12
N ASP A 220 10.47 -101.91 30.11
CA ASP A 220 11.57 -101.98 31.11
C ASP A 220 12.40 -100.67 31.20
N ALA A 221 12.16 -99.80 32.19
CA ALA A 221 13.20 -98.87 32.68
C ALA A 221 13.13 -98.71 34.20
N TYR A 222 12.02 -99.10 34.80
CA TYR A 222 12.09 -99.78 36.08
C TYR A 222 12.81 -101.13 35.88
N ILE A 223 14.06 -101.22 36.33
CA ILE A 223 14.74 -102.48 36.62
C ILE A 223 15.33 -102.36 38.02
N GLU A 224 14.79 -103.14 38.94
CA GLU A 224 15.33 -103.38 40.28
C GLU A 224 16.35 -104.54 40.22
N CYS A 225 17.46 -104.44 40.97
CA CYS A 225 18.12 -105.60 41.62
C CYS A 225 19.23 -105.18 42.61
N THR A 226 19.37 -105.97 43.66
CA THR A 226 20.01 -105.73 44.97
C THR A 226 21.47 -106.21 45.09
N ALA A 227 22.09 -105.97 46.25
CA ALA A 227 23.54 -105.81 46.47
C ALA A 227 24.41 -107.07 46.66
N TYR A 228 25.74 -106.92 46.52
CA TYR A 228 26.74 -107.80 47.14
C TYR A 228 27.98 -107.00 47.67
N PRO A 229 28.62 -107.47 48.76
CA PRO A 229 29.83 -106.84 49.32
C PRO A 229 31.12 -107.54 48.85
N ASP A 230 32.21 -106.78 48.62
CA ASP A 230 33.57 -107.31 48.55
C ASP A 230 34.46 -106.74 49.66
N LYS A 231 35.28 -107.61 50.24
CA LYS A 231 35.81 -107.61 51.61
C LYS A 231 37.31 -107.28 51.73
N ASN A 232 37.92 -106.58 50.77
CA ASN A 232 39.35 -106.25 50.83
C ASN A 232 39.59 -104.76 50.51
N PHE A 233 40.29 -103.93 51.28
CA PHE A 233 40.93 -104.01 52.59
C PHE A 233 41.44 -102.57 52.87
N THR A 234 41.35 -102.13 54.13
CA THR A 234 41.63 -100.79 54.67
C THR A 234 43.12 -100.38 54.70
N LEU A 235 43.42 -99.06 54.68
CA LEU A 235 44.20 -98.36 55.75
C LEU A 235 44.32 -96.84 55.54
N LYS A 236 44.12 -96.09 56.62
CA LYS A 236 44.27 -94.62 56.73
C LYS A 236 45.73 -94.23 56.91
N GLN A 237 46.19 -93.19 56.23
CA GLN A 237 47.40 -92.44 56.61
C GLN A 237 46.99 -90.99 56.96
N LEU A 238 47.36 -90.57 58.17
CA LEU A 238 46.67 -89.50 58.92
C LEU A 238 47.30 -88.10 58.84
N GLU A 239 48.54 -87.93 58.38
CA GLU A 239 49.10 -86.64 57.94
C GLU A 239 50.57 -86.86 57.51
N ARG A 240 51.03 -86.10 56.50
CA ARG A 240 52.42 -86.12 56.03
C ARG A 240 52.78 -84.72 55.53
N ASP A 241 53.76 -84.11 56.17
CA ASP A 241 54.27 -82.79 55.81
C ASP A 241 55.19 -82.87 54.58
N VAL A 242 54.86 -82.12 53.52
CA VAL A 242 55.69 -81.93 52.32
C VAL A 242 55.52 -80.51 51.80
N GLY A 243 56.63 -79.80 51.64
CA GLY A 243 56.66 -78.42 51.12
C GLY A 243 56.38 -78.35 49.62
N MET A 244 55.44 -77.48 49.23
CA MET A 244 54.98 -77.30 47.86
C MET A 244 55.26 -75.87 47.39
N GLN A 245 56.13 -75.73 46.38
CA GLN A 245 56.31 -74.46 45.67
C GLN A 245 55.22 -74.34 44.61
N ALA A 246 54.16 -73.61 44.95
CA ALA A 246 52.96 -73.45 44.15
C ALA A 246 53.09 -72.36 43.07
N VAL A 247 54.17 -72.36 42.29
CA VAL A 247 54.22 -71.57 41.05
C VAL A 247 54.08 -72.53 39.88
N PRO A 248 52.94 -72.56 39.18
CA PRO A 248 52.76 -73.43 38.02
C PRO A 248 53.75 -73.05 36.91
N GLN A 249 54.33 -74.05 36.24
CA GLN A 249 55.16 -73.83 35.06
C GLN A 249 54.34 -73.12 33.97
N ILE A 250 54.79 -71.95 33.55
CA ILE A 250 54.12 -71.17 32.51
C ILE A 250 54.53 -71.72 31.13
N ARG A 251 53.55 -72.00 30.28
CA ARG A 251 53.72 -72.32 28.86
C ARG A 251 52.99 -71.27 28.03
N ASP A 252 53.70 -70.60 27.14
CA ASP A 252 53.08 -69.67 26.20
C ASP A 252 52.40 -70.45 25.07
N THR A 253 51.09 -70.23 24.93
CA THR A 253 50.25 -70.85 23.90
C THR A 253 49.44 -69.76 23.22
N SER A 254 49.55 -69.62 21.91
CA SER A 254 48.76 -68.66 21.14
C SER A 254 47.56 -69.33 20.49
N THR A 255 46.37 -68.77 20.67
CA THR A 255 45.13 -69.21 20.02
C THR A 255 44.54 -68.05 19.23
N GLN A 256 44.14 -68.31 17.98
CA GLN A 256 43.45 -67.34 17.12
C GLN A 256 42.06 -67.86 16.80
N THR A 257 41.03 -67.10 17.17
CA THR A 257 39.62 -67.42 16.89
C THR A 257 39.30 -67.10 15.44
N ARG A 258 38.76 -68.06 14.69
CA ARG A 258 38.26 -67.80 13.33
C ARG A 258 36.98 -66.98 13.44
N TRP A 259 37.01 -65.72 13.02
CA TRP A 259 35.84 -64.86 13.00
C TRP A 259 34.86 -65.40 11.95
N ALA A 260 33.72 -65.93 12.40
CA ALA A 260 32.60 -66.30 11.55
C ALA A 260 31.47 -65.31 11.82
N TYR A 261 30.93 -64.67 10.77
CA TYR A 261 29.86 -63.68 10.91
C TYR A 261 28.52 -64.41 11.12
N PRO A 262 27.87 -64.29 12.29
CA PRO A 262 26.51 -64.77 12.44
C PRO A 262 25.58 -63.91 11.56
N LYS A 263 24.86 -64.54 10.64
CA LYS A 263 23.79 -63.88 9.88
C LYS A 263 22.49 -64.02 10.66
N ASN A 264 22.00 -62.90 11.19
CA ASN A 264 20.66 -62.84 11.75
C ASN A 264 19.66 -63.03 10.60
N ALA A 265 18.77 -64.01 10.73
CA ALA A 265 17.67 -64.21 9.80
C ALA A 265 16.37 -63.73 10.46
N THR A 266 15.68 -62.81 9.80
CA THR A 266 14.37 -62.31 10.20
C THR A 266 13.38 -62.55 9.07
N THR A 267 12.15 -62.94 9.40
CA THR A 267 11.06 -63.12 8.45
C THR A 267 9.98 -62.08 8.70
N GLN A 268 9.60 -61.33 7.65
CA GLN A 268 8.47 -60.40 7.63
C GLN A 268 7.43 -60.94 6.65
N TYR A 269 6.14 -60.92 7.01
CA TYR A 269 5.07 -61.31 6.10
C TYR A 269 4.66 -60.12 5.24
N TYR A 270 4.36 -60.38 3.98
CA TYR A 270 3.74 -59.42 3.07
C TYR A 270 2.39 -59.98 2.61
N PRO A 271 1.36 -59.14 2.38
CA PRO A 271 0.12 -59.59 1.76
C PRO A 271 0.42 -60.29 0.44
N ARG A 272 -0.24 -61.43 0.20
CA ARG A 272 -0.10 -62.15 -1.07
C ARG A 272 -0.74 -61.31 -2.17
N GLU A 273 0.06 -60.85 -3.11
CA GLU A 273 -0.44 -60.28 -4.35
C GLU A 273 -0.82 -61.43 -5.30
N PHE A 274 -2.02 -61.36 -5.88
CA PHE A 274 -2.43 -62.30 -6.92
C PHE A 274 -1.57 -62.08 -8.17
N SER A 275 -1.11 -63.17 -8.78
CA SER A 275 -0.48 -63.12 -10.10
C SER A 275 -1.47 -62.63 -11.16
N GLU A 276 -0.97 -62.12 -12.30
CA GLU A 276 -1.83 -61.66 -13.40
C GLU A 276 -2.77 -62.77 -13.90
N GLU A 277 -2.27 -64.01 -13.99
CA GLU A 277 -3.08 -65.18 -14.35
C GLU A 277 -4.21 -65.46 -13.35
N GLU A 278 -3.94 -65.33 -12.05
CA GLU A 278 -4.96 -65.49 -11.01
C GLU A 278 -6.02 -64.38 -11.06
N LYS A 279 -5.61 -63.13 -11.34
CA LYS A 279 -6.55 -62.02 -11.54
C LYS A 279 -7.46 -62.26 -12.73
N ASP A 280 -6.93 -62.79 -13.83
CA ASP A 280 -7.72 -63.10 -15.02
C ASP A 280 -8.71 -64.25 -14.77
N THR A 281 -8.28 -65.30 -14.07
CA THR A 281 -9.19 -66.41 -13.69
C THR A 281 -10.30 -65.97 -12.73
N LEU A 282 -9.98 -65.09 -11.77
CA LEU A 282 -10.97 -64.48 -10.86
C LEU A 282 -11.91 -63.52 -11.59
N GLY A 283 -11.39 -62.71 -12.52
CA GLY A 283 -12.18 -61.80 -13.35
C GLY A 283 -13.18 -62.54 -14.25
N GLN A 284 -12.83 -63.73 -14.73
CA GLN A 284 -13.72 -64.61 -15.49
C GLN A 284 -14.69 -65.42 -14.61
N SER A 285 -14.57 -65.36 -13.28
CA SER A 285 -15.43 -66.12 -12.38
C SER A 285 -16.85 -65.54 -12.34
N LYS A 286 -17.84 -66.37 -12.66
CA LYS A 286 -19.26 -65.97 -12.70
C LYS A 286 -19.76 -65.45 -11.34
N THR A 287 -19.26 -66.01 -10.25
CA THR A 287 -19.60 -65.61 -8.88
C THR A 287 -19.17 -64.18 -8.57
N LEU A 288 -17.99 -63.76 -9.04
CA LEU A 288 -17.53 -62.38 -8.87
C LEU A 288 -18.33 -61.43 -9.75
N THR A 289 -18.64 -61.82 -10.99
CA THR A 289 -19.45 -60.99 -11.90
C THR A 289 -20.87 -60.79 -11.35
N GLU A 290 -21.50 -61.84 -10.81
CA GLU A 290 -22.81 -61.75 -10.15
C GLU A 290 -22.77 -60.84 -8.91
N PHE A 291 -21.73 -60.95 -8.09
CA PHE A 291 -21.53 -60.05 -6.94
C PHE A 291 -21.38 -58.58 -7.39
N LEU A 292 -20.54 -58.32 -8.39
CA LEU A 292 -20.32 -56.97 -8.92
C LEU A 292 -21.60 -56.38 -9.51
N ASN A 293 -22.40 -57.17 -10.23
CA ASN A 293 -23.70 -56.73 -10.78
C ASN A 293 -24.73 -56.44 -9.69
N ASN A 294 -24.70 -57.16 -8.57
CA ASN A 294 -25.59 -56.89 -7.44
C ASN A 294 -25.17 -55.62 -6.69
N VAL A 295 -23.87 -55.43 -6.48
CA VAL A 295 -23.32 -54.25 -5.80
C VAL A 295 -23.38 -53.00 -6.68
N SER A 296 -23.27 -53.14 -8.00
CA SER A 296 -23.32 -52.02 -8.93
C SER A 296 -24.63 -51.24 -8.80
N ILE A 297 -25.76 -51.92 -8.58
CA ILE A 297 -27.06 -51.29 -8.34
C ILE A 297 -27.02 -50.45 -7.06
N SER A 298 -26.44 -50.97 -5.97
CA SER A 298 -26.32 -50.22 -4.71
C SER A 298 -25.40 -49.01 -4.82
N VAL A 299 -24.30 -49.13 -5.58
CA VAL A 299 -23.38 -48.02 -5.84
C VAL A 299 -24.03 -46.97 -6.74
N GLU A 300 -24.77 -47.38 -7.77
CA GLU A 300 -25.49 -46.48 -8.67
C GLU A 300 -26.54 -45.65 -7.92
N ILE A 301 -27.29 -46.27 -7.00
CA ILE A 301 -28.25 -45.55 -6.14
C ILE A 301 -27.53 -44.51 -5.26
N ALA A 302 -26.39 -44.86 -4.68
CA ALA A 302 -25.61 -43.93 -3.85
C ALA A 302 -25.04 -42.77 -4.68
N LEU A 303 -24.58 -43.04 -5.91
CA LEU A 303 -24.09 -42.02 -6.83
C LEU A 303 -25.22 -41.08 -7.27
N GLN A 304 -26.38 -41.61 -7.65
CA GLN A 304 -27.55 -40.81 -8.01
C GLN A 304 -27.99 -39.92 -6.84
N GLN A 305 -27.99 -40.45 -5.61
CA GLN A 305 -28.33 -39.65 -4.43
C GLN A 305 -27.37 -38.48 -4.21
N ASN A 306 -26.07 -38.69 -4.40
CA ASN A 306 -25.05 -37.64 -4.30
C ASN A 306 -25.15 -36.61 -5.45
N GLU A 307 -25.56 -37.03 -6.65
CA GLU A 307 -25.72 -36.16 -7.81
C GLU A 307 -27.00 -35.31 -7.75
N ILE A 308 -28.10 -35.86 -7.21
CA ILE A 308 -29.39 -35.16 -7.06
C ILE A 308 -29.25 -33.93 -6.14
N MET A 309 -28.50 -34.05 -5.04
CA MET A 309 -28.32 -32.96 -4.10
C MET A 309 -27.03 -33.13 -3.30
N ASN A 310 -26.14 -32.14 -3.38
CA ASN A 310 -24.94 -32.11 -2.56
C ASN A 310 -25.25 -31.54 -1.16
N THR A 311 -25.48 -32.41 -0.19
CA THR A 311 -25.79 -32.01 1.20
C THR A 311 -24.64 -31.34 1.95
N PHE A 312 -23.44 -31.37 1.39
CA PHE A 312 -22.23 -30.82 2.01
C PHE A 312 -21.84 -29.46 1.45
N VAL A 313 -22.58 -28.94 0.47
CA VAL A 313 -22.40 -27.57 -0.01
C VAL A 313 -23.18 -26.64 0.90
N ASP A 314 -22.47 -25.69 1.47
CA ASP A 314 -23.07 -24.58 2.19
C ASP A 314 -23.43 -23.49 1.18
N ASP A 315 -24.71 -23.46 0.78
CA ASP A 315 -25.24 -22.44 -0.13
C ASP A 315 -25.00 -21.02 0.40
N TRP A 316 -24.94 -20.83 1.73
CA TRP A 316 -24.65 -19.54 2.34
C TRP A 316 -23.20 -19.10 2.14
N LYS A 317 -22.26 -20.05 2.15
CA LYS A 317 -20.85 -19.78 1.87
C LYS A 317 -20.63 -19.42 0.40
N SER A 318 -21.44 -20.01 -0.48
CA SER A 318 -21.43 -19.76 -1.93
C SER A 318 -22.10 -18.43 -2.31
N LEU A 319 -23.06 -17.97 -1.49
CA LEU A 319 -23.69 -16.63 -1.59
C LEU A 319 -22.87 -15.52 -0.90
N ALA A 320 -21.92 -15.87 -0.03
CA ALA A 320 -21.11 -14.92 0.72
C ALA A 320 -19.91 -14.35 -0.07
N GLU A 321 -19.61 -14.91 -1.24
CA GLU A 321 -18.68 -14.32 -2.19
C GLU A 321 -19.47 -13.37 -3.11
N GLU A 322 -19.35 -12.06 -2.84
CA GLU A 322 -19.81 -10.93 -3.69
C GLU A 322 -21.17 -10.25 -3.43
N GLU A 323 -21.66 -10.20 -2.19
CA GLU A 323 -22.44 -9.02 -1.75
C GLU A 323 -21.85 -8.47 -0.46
N GLY A 324 -21.12 -7.37 -0.59
CA GLY A 324 -20.70 -6.57 0.56
C GLY A 324 -21.92 -6.22 1.41
N THR A 325 -21.96 -6.80 2.61
CA THR A 325 -22.62 -6.24 3.79
C THR A 325 -23.98 -5.61 3.49
N PHE A 326 -24.96 -6.42 3.10
CA PHE A 326 -26.36 -6.02 3.05
C PHE A 326 -26.84 -5.70 4.48
N GLY A 327 -26.62 -4.46 4.93
CA GLY A 327 -27.03 -4.04 6.28
C GLY A 327 -26.42 -2.74 6.79
N ASP A 328 -25.19 -2.38 6.38
CA ASP A 328 -24.69 -1.02 6.60
C ASP A 328 -25.06 -0.20 5.38
N LYS A 329 -25.78 0.91 5.57
CA LYS A 329 -25.94 1.90 4.50
C LYS A 329 -24.53 2.23 4.03
N THR A 330 -24.15 1.81 2.82
CA THR A 330 -22.84 2.12 2.25
C THR A 330 -22.69 3.63 2.34
N ASP A 331 -21.85 4.10 3.26
CA ASP A 331 -21.71 5.51 3.53
C ASP A 331 -21.05 6.14 2.30
N THR A 332 -21.85 6.68 1.38
CA THR A 332 -21.35 7.31 0.16
C THR A 332 -20.84 8.73 0.43
N HIS A 333 -21.12 9.26 1.62
CA HIS A 333 -20.74 10.61 2.02
C HIS A 333 -19.32 10.66 2.59
N LEU A 334 -18.63 11.75 2.29
CA LEU A 334 -17.37 12.10 2.93
C LEU A 334 -17.63 12.40 4.41
N LYS A 335 -16.89 11.74 5.30
CA LYS A 335 -17.03 11.94 6.76
C LYS A 335 -15.98 12.91 7.25
N GLU A 336 -16.37 13.88 8.05
CA GLU A 336 -15.38 14.80 8.64
C GLU A 336 -14.52 14.04 9.65
N TYR A 337 -13.21 14.02 9.41
CA TYR A 337 -12.23 13.40 10.29
C TYR A 337 -11.73 14.41 11.32
N GLN A 338 -11.28 15.58 10.85
CA GLN A 338 -10.74 16.63 11.70
C GLN A 338 -10.76 17.98 10.97
N SER A 339 -10.83 19.09 11.72
CA SER A 339 -10.73 20.44 11.16
C SER A 339 -9.70 21.27 11.92
N PHE A 340 -8.91 22.07 11.20
CA PHE A 340 -7.88 22.95 11.75
C PHE A 340 -8.23 24.41 11.49
N THR A 341 -8.11 25.23 12.53
CA THR A 341 -8.29 26.68 12.48
C THR A 341 -7.24 27.37 13.35
N ASP A 342 -6.60 28.41 12.82
CA ASP A 342 -5.71 29.25 13.63
C ASP A 342 -6.54 30.22 14.48
N LEU A 343 -6.68 29.92 15.77
CA LEU A 343 -7.42 30.75 16.73
C LEU A 343 -6.60 31.95 17.24
N HIS A 344 -5.27 31.96 17.02
CA HIS A 344 -4.39 32.98 17.59
C HIS A 344 -4.29 34.24 16.72
N ASN A 345 -4.56 34.13 15.41
CA ASN A 345 -4.66 35.29 14.53
C ASN A 345 -6.06 35.91 14.54
N LEU A 346 -6.14 37.13 15.06
CA LEU A 346 -7.35 37.98 15.01
C LEU A 346 -7.62 38.55 13.60
N ALA A 347 -6.74 38.35 12.63
CA ALA A 347 -6.90 38.82 11.26
C ALA A 347 -7.66 37.79 10.42
N GLU A 348 -8.69 38.24 9.69
CA GLU A 348 -9.45 37.41 8.76
C GLU A 348 -8.53 36.93 7.63
N LYS A 349 -8.14 35.66 7.72
CA LYS A 349 -7.15 35.02 6.88
C LYS A 349 -7.82 33.93 6.04
N MET A 350 -7.46 33.83 4.77
CA MET A 350 -7.92 32.79 3.85
C MET A 350 -6.79 31.81 3.55
N ILE A 351 -7.13 30.55 3.32
CA ILE A 351 -6.15 29.55 2.87
C ILE A 351 -6.03 29.64 1.35
N THR A 352 -4.81 29.80 0.85
CA THR A 352 -4.53 29.91 -0.60
C THR A 352 -4.14 28.57 -1.22
N CYS A 353 -3.33 27.77 -0.52
CA CYS A 353 -2.80 26.51 -1.03
C CYS A 353 -2.63 25.50 0.11
N ILE A 354 -2.85 24.22 -0.23
CA ILE A 354 -2.61 23.08 0.67
C ILE A 354 -1.59 22.16 0.00
N CYS A 355 -0.65 21.64 0.79
CA CYS A 355 0.18 20.52 0.39
C CYS A 355 0.38 19.53 1.54
N TRP A 356 0.10 18.27 1.27
CA TRP A 356 0.48 17.16 2.14
C TRP A 356 2.00 17.02 2.16
N HIS A 357 2.56 16.68 3.32
CA HIS A 357 3.96 16.37 3.41
C HIS A 357 4.24 15.02 2.71
N PRO A 358 5.27 14.91 1.84
CA PRO A 358 5.45 13.73 0.99
C PRO A 358 5.86 12.46 1.76
N VAL A 359 6.62 12.60 2.85
CA VAL A 359 7.15 11.44 3.63
C VAL A 359 6.41 11.21 4.95
N VAL A 360 6.24 12.26 5.75
CA VAL A 360 5.55 12.18 7.05
C VAL A 360 4.03 12.18 6.89
N CYS A 361 3.41 11.00 7.01
CA CYS A 361 1.96 10.85 7.04
C CYS A 361 1.31 11.65 8.19
N GLY A 362 0.21 12.33 7.91
CA GLY A 362 -0.56 13.09 8.90
C GLY A 362 -0.04 14.50 9.19
N LEU A 363 0.91 14.99 8.40
CA LEU A 363 1.40 16.37 8.42
C LEU A 363 0.93 17.12 7.16
N ILE A 364 0.39 18.32 7.36
CA ILE A 364 -0.18 19.16 6.32
C ILE A 364 0.40 20.56 6.42
N ALA A 365 0.93 21.06 5.32
CA ALA A 365 1.31 22.46 5.20
C ALA A 365 0.19 23.26 4.53
N VAL A 366 -0.06 24.47 5.04
CA VAL A 366 -1.12 25.36 4.59
C VAL A 366 -0.58 26.77 4.47
N SER A 367 -0.73 27.40 3.30
CA SER A 367 -0.38 28.81 3.12
C SER A 367 -1.58 29.69 3.42
N VAL A 368 -1.34 30.76 4.18
CA VAL A 368 -2.38 31.65 4.65
C VAL A 368 -2.12 33.06 4.14
N ALA A 369 -3.16 33.70 3.60
CA ALA A 369 -3.12 35.07 3.08
C ALA A 369 -4.22 35.92 3.72
N VAL A 370 -4.01 37.24 3.79
CA VAL A 370 -5.02 38.13 4.38
C VAL A 370 -6.23 38.26 3.44
N ARG A 371 -7.45 38.18 3.96
CA ARG A 371 -8.66 38.28 3.15
C ARG A 371 -9.00 39.75 2.84
N LEU A 372 -8.43 40.30 1.78
CA LEU A 372 -8.67 41.68 1.32
C LEU A 372 -8.79 41.73 -0.20
N SER A 373 -9.68 42.60 -0.69
CA SER A 373 -9.74 42.94 -2.11
C SER A 373 -8.46 43.64 -2.57
N PHE A 374 -8.19 43.64 -3.88
CA PHE A 374 -7.00 44.30 -4.43
C PHE A 374 -6.95 45.79 -4.07
N GLU A 375 -8.08 46.49 -4.14
CA GLU A 375 -8.16 47.92 -3.80
C GLU A 375 -7.85 48.17 -2.32
N GLU A 376 -8.43 47.38 -1.42
CA GLU A 376 -8.15 47.47 0.02
C GLU A 376 -6.69 47.16 0.33
N ARG A 377 -6.10 46.18 -0.35
CA ARG A 377 -4.67 45.85 -0.22
C ARG A 377 -3.77 47.01 -0.60
N VAL A 378 -4.12 47.76 -1.65
CA VAL A 378 -3.37 48.97 -2.04
C VAL A 378 -3.48 50.04 -0.95
N HIS A 379 -4.69 50.26 -0.41
CA HIS A 379 -4.92 51.24 0.66
C HIS A 379 -4.21 50.86 1.98
N PHE A 380 -4.19 49.58 2.35
CA PHE A 380 -3.56 49.08 3.57
C PHE A 380 -2.13 48.55 3.37
N SER A 381 -1.52 48.82 2.22
CA SER A 381 -0.20 48.30 1.82
C SER A 381 0.88 48.53 2.89
N GLY A 382 0.93 49.72 3.50
CA GLY A 382 1.89 50.03 4.58
C GLY A 382 1.69 49.21 5.86
N LYS A 383 0.46 48.78 6.16
CA LYS A 383 0.16 47.90 7.31
C LYS A 383 0.41 46.43 6.98
N LEU A 384 0.13 46.01 5.74
CA LEU A 384 0.38 44.65 5.25
C LEU A 384 1.88 44.33 5.23
N LEU A 385 2.74 45.29 4.87
CA LEU A 385 4.20 45.11 4.95
C LEU A 385 4.74 44.88 6.37
N LEU A 386 3.97 45.24 7.41
CA LEU A 386 4.35 45.03 8.81
C LEU A 386 3.88 43.67 9.35
N GLN A 387 3.02 42.96 8.61
CA GLN A 387 2.49 41.65 9.01
C GLN A 387 3.10 40.58 8.10
N PRO A 388 3.99 39.72 8.62
CA PRO A 388 4.53 38.64 7.81
C PRO A 388 3.43 37.63 7.48
N SER A 389 3.46 37.13 6.24
CA SER A 389 2.60 36.03 5.82
C SER A 389 3.22 34.70 6.25
N LEU A 390 2.38 33.69 6.49
CA LEU A 390 2.79 32.48 7.19
C LEU A 390 2.35 31.22 6.43
N ILE A 391 3.23 30.22 6.37
CA ILE A 391 2.86 28.82 6.10
C ILE A 391 2.74 28.11 7.44
N LEU A 392 1.60 27.49 7.71
CA LEU A 392 1.32 26.74 8.94
C LEU A 392 1.44 25.24 8.68
N PHE A 393 2.14 24.54 9.57
CA PHE A 393 2.22 23.08 9.58
C PHE A 393 1.28 22.51 10.63
N TRP A 394 0.26 21.80 10.19
CA TRP A 394 -0.71 21.11 11.04
C TRP A 394 -0.39 19.62 11.09
N SER A 395 -0.53 19.03 12.27
CA SER A 395 -0.41 17.59 12.46
C SER A 395 -1.68 17.04 13.10
N PHE A 396 -2.04 15.81 12.73
CA PHE A 396 -3.19 15.14 13.34
C PHE A 396 -3.04 14.92 14.85
N SER A 397 -1.81 14.92 15.37
CA SER A 397 -1.54 14.76 16.80
C SER A 397 -1.87 16.00 17.63
N ASP A 398 -1.71 17.21 17.08
CA ASP A 398 -2.06 18.47 17.75
C ASP A 398 -2.93 19.34 16.83
N PRO A 399 -4.26 19.31 17.00
CA PRO A 399 -5.16 20.10 16.18
C PRO A 399 -5.31 21.56 16.58
N ILE A 400 -4.75 21.96 17.72
CA ILE A 400 -4.98 23.28 18.28
C ILE A 400 -3.84 24.22 17.90
N HIS A 401 -2.60 23.71 17.84
CA HIS A 401 -1.43 24.53 17.58
C HIS A 401 -0.67 24.08 16.32
N PRO A 402 -0.30 25.01 15.42
CA PRO A 402 0.59 24.69 14.32
C PRO A 402 1.97 24.34 14.87
N GLN A 403 2.60 23.29 14.31
CA GLN A 403 3.90 22.80 14.75
C GLN A 403 5.04 23.71 14.29
N LEU A 404 4.96 24.18 13.05
CA LEU A 404 5.94 25.07 12.43
C LEU A 404 5.22 26.20 11.71
N MET A 405 5.82 27.39 11.76
CA MET A 405 5.34 28.59 11.08
C MET A 405 6.47 29.14 10.22
N LEU A 406 6.33 29.08 8.89
CA LEU A 406 7.33 29.64 7.98
C LEU A 406 6.98 31.09 7.68
N GLU A 407 7.89 32.01 8.01
CA GLU A 407 7.76 33.45 7.75
C GLU A 407 8.06 33.75 6.29
N SER A 408 7.22 34.58 5.66
CA SER A 408 7.43 35.05 4.30
C SER A 408 7.29 36.57 4.19
N PRO A 409 8.03 37.20 3.26
CA PRO A 409 8.01 38.65 3.08
C PRO A 409 6.68 39.20 2.56
N ASP A 410 5.89 38.37 1.85
CA ASP A 410 4.59 38.73 1.26
C ASP A 410 3.70 37.48 1.17
N ASP A 411 2.40 37.69 0.87
CA ASP A 411 1.38 36.64 0.81
C ASP A 411 1.72 35.55 -0.20
N ILE A 412 1.68 34.30 0.25
CA ILE A 412 1.99 33.12 -0.55
C ILE A 412 0.71 32.59 -1.19
N PHE A 413 0.72 32.43 -2.52
CA PHE A 413 -0.42 31.90 -3.27
C PHE A 413 -0.24 30.45 -3.70
N CYS A 414 1.00 30.00 -3.82
CA CYS A 414 1.33 28.61 -4.16
C CYS A 414 2.67 28.24 -3.52
N PHE A 415 2.80 26.99 -3.10
CA PHE A 415 4.07 26.43 -2.64
C PHE A 415 4.09 24.92 -2.88
N LYS A 416 5.30 24.35 -2.94
CA LYS A 416 5.55 22.93 -3.18
C LYS A 416 6.80 22.45 -2.46
N PHE A 417 6.71 21.27 -1.86
CA PHE A 417 7.87 20.50 -1.39
C PHE A 417 8.71 20.04 -2.59
N CYS A 418 10.03 20.02 -2.44
CA CYS A 418 10.91 19.41 -3.41
C CYS A 418 10.72 17.87 -3.41
N PRO A 419 10.52 17.23 -4.57
CA PRO A 419 10.34 15.77 -4.64
C PRO A 419 11.56 14.99 -4.16
N SER A 420 12.78 15.47 -4.44
CA SER A 420 14.02 14.80 -4.04
C SER A 420 14.40 15.03 -2.58
N ASP A 421 14.06 16.20 -2.03
CA ASP A 421 14.33 16.54 -0.62
C ASP A 421 13.12 17.24 0.01
N PRO A 422 12.31 16.52 0.79
CA PRO A 422 11.13 17.06 1.48
C PRO A 422 11.42 18.24 2.41
N ASN A 423 12.67 18.43 2.84
CA ASN A 423 13.03 19.53 3.73
C ASN A 423 13.12 20.87 3.01
N ILE A 424 13.14 20.87 1.68
CA ILE A 424 13.23 22.07 0.87
C ILE A 424 11.85 22.43 0.35
N ILE A 425 11.43 23.67 0.60
CA ILE A 425 10.13 24.19 0.20
C ILE A 425 10.33 25.42 -0.67
N ALA A 426 9.67 25.47 -1.82
CA ALA A 426 9.61 26.64 -2.68
C ALA A 426 8.19 27.24 -2.67
N GLY A 427 8.08 28.56 -2.59
CA GLY A 427 6.81 29.28 -2.58
C GLY A 427 6.82 30.55 -3.42
N GLY A 428 5.63 30.92 -3.90
CA GLY A 428 5.40 32.03 -4.80
C GLY A 428 4.56 33.12 -4.15
N CYS A 429 5.11 34.32 -4.13
CA CYS A 429 4.50 35.48 -3.49
C CYS A 429 3.61 36.29 -4.44
N MET A 430 2.74 37.11 -3.85
CA MET A 430 1.87 38.05 -4.56
C MET A 430 2.63 39.10 -5.37
N ASN A 431 3.78 39.57 -4.87
CA ASN A 431 4.64 40.53 -5.54
C ASN A 431 5.45 39.96 -6.74
N GLY A 432 5.42 38.65 -6.98
CA GLY A 432 6.17 38.01 -8.06
C GLY A 432 7.55 37.45 -7.67
N GLN A 433 7.92 37.50 -6.38
CA GLN A 433 9.11 36.86 -5.85
C GLN A 433 8.88 35.38 -5.55
N ILE A 434 9.97 34.61 -5.59
CA ILE A 434 10.04 33.22 -5.17
C ILE A 434 10.84 33.18 -3.89
N VAL A 435 10.35 32.39 -2.95
CA VAL A 435 10.92 32.24 -1.62
C VAL A 435 11.24 30.77 -1.38
N MET A 436 12.37 30.52 -0.74
CA MET A 436 12.83 29.19 -0.34
C MET A 436 12.90 29.07 1.17
N TRP A 437 12.48 27.93 1.69
CA TRP A 437 12.67 27.55 3.09
C TRP A 437 13.37 26.21 3.18
N ASP A 438 14.15 26.06 4.24
CA ASP A 438 14.83 24.84 4.63
C ASP A 438 14.37 24.47 6.04
N ILE A 439 13.72 23.30 6.16
CA ILE A 439 13.25 22.77 7.44
C ILE A 439 14.15 21.68 8.02
N THR A 440 15.34 21.44 7.43
CA THR A 440 16.27 20.37 7.84
C THR A 440 16.62 20.43 9.32
N ALA A 441 16.86 21.63 9.86
CA ALA A 441 17.17 21.82 11.29
C ALA A 441 16.03 21.42 12.24
N HIS A 442 14.82 21.22 11.70
CA HIS A 442 13.62 20.88 12.44
C HIS A 442 13.04 19.50 12.05
N ALA A 443 13.66 18.80 11.11
CA ALA A 443 13.21 17.49 10.60
C ALA A 443 13.05 16.46 11.73
N ASP A 444 14.07 16.32 12.60
CA ASP A 444 14.04 15.39 13.74
C ASP A 444 12.83 15.60 14.66
N ARG A 445 12.35 16.84 14.81
CA ARG A 445 11.17 17.14 15.66
C ARG A 445 9.88 16.76 14.98
N ILE A 446 9.80 16.91 13.66
CA ILE A 446 8.65 16.50 12.86
C ILE A 446 8.51 14.97 12.93
N GLU A 447 9.63 14.24 12.89
CA GLU A 447 9.64 12.77 12.91
C GLU A 447 9.39 12.18 14.31
N ASN A 448 10.02 12.72 15.36
CA ASN A 448 9.96 12.16 16.72
C ASN A 448 8.59 12.22 17.39
N ILE A 449 7.62 12.95 16.85
CA ILE A 449 6.25 13.02 17.39
C ILE A 449 5.49 11.71 17.21
N LYS A 450 5.87 10.86 16.23
CA LYS A 450 5.31 9.51 16.08
C LYS A 450 5.58 8.61 17.30
N ALA A 451 6.62 8.89 18.11
CA ALA A 451 7.01 8.09 19.27
C ALA A 451 6.43 8.59 20.62
N GLY A 452 5.70 9.72 20.63
CA GLY A 452 5.27 10.42 21.85
C GLY A 452 4.08 9.82 22.62
N GLY A 453 3.75 8.53 22.43
CA GLY A 453 2.57 7.89 23.03
C GLY A 453 2.66 7.54 24.52
N ASN A 454 3.86 7.55 25.14
CA ASN A 454 4.04 6.99 26.49
C ASN A 454 4.66 7.96 27.51
N ARG A 455 3.97 9.06 27.82
CA ARG A 455 4.10 9.72 29.13
C ARG A 455 2.73 10.14 29.67
N SER A 456 2.11 9.24 30.40
CA SER A 456 0.92 9.53 31.23
C SER A 456 1.26 10.59 32.28
N LYS A 457 0.93 11.86 32.01
CA LYS A 457 0.60 12.81 33.06
C LYS A 457 -0.91 12.79 33.22
N LYS A 458 -1.39 12.25 34.35
CA LYS A 458 -2.80 12.32 34.75
C LYS A 458 -3.28 13.77 34.64
N VAL A 459 -4.18 14.05 33.70
CA VAL A 459 -4.87 15.34 33.59
C VAL A 459 -6.00 15.35 34.62
N THR A 460 -5.72 15.92 35.79
CA THR A 460 -6.76 16.35 36.73
C THR A 460 -7.43 17.60 36.16
N LEU A 461 -8.70 17.48 35.77
CA LEU A 461 -9.55 18.60 35.37
C LEU A 461 -9.59 19.65 36.49
N LYS A 462 -8.95 20.81 36.27
CA LYS A 462 -9.15 22.02 37.08
C LYS A 462 -10.13 22.96 36.36
N PRO A 463 -11.03 23.65 37.08
CA PRO A 463 -11.97 24.60 36.49
C PRO A 463 -11.28 25.84 35.90
N MET A 464 -11.92 26.36 34.84
CA MET A 464 -11.42 27.28 33.81
C MET A 464 -11.09 28.73 34.25
N PHE A 465 -10.93 29.04 35.54
CA PHE A 465 -10.82 30.45 35.99
C PHE A 465 -9.51 30.83 36.71
N LEU A 466 -8.49 29.97 36.68
CA LEU A 466 -7.19 30.31 37.26
C LEU A 466 -6.05 29.60 36.51
N LEU A 467 -5.68 30.14 35.34
CA LEU A 467 -4.43 29.79 34.67
C LEU A 467 -3.45 30.95 34.86
N GLU A 468 -2.52 30.78 35.78
CA GLU A 468 -1.21 31.39 35.65
C GLU A 468 -0.48 30.71 34.48
N PRO A 469 0.29 31.45 33.66
CA PRO A 469 0.90 30.92 32.45
C PRO A 469 2.14 30.08 32.79
N ASP A 470 1.95 28.77 32.95
CA ASP A 470 3.05 27.81 33.05
C ASP A 470 3.69 27.57 31.67
N SER A 471 4.83 28.23 31.43
CA SER A 471 5.89 27.93 30.45
C SER A 471 5.48 27.74 28.96
N ASN A 472 5.75 28.78 28.17
CA ASN A 472 5.75 28.87 26.71
C ASN A 472 6.23 27.59 25.98
N LYS A 473 5.29 26.87 25.33
CA LYS A 473 5.56 26.25 24.04
C LYS A 473 5.27 27.31 22.98
N GLU A 474 6.19 28.25 22.78
CA GLU A 474 6.08 29.23 21.71
C GLU A 474 6.08 28.51 20.35
N ALA A 475 5.11 28.83 19.49
CA ALA A 475 5.11 28.38 18.10
C ALA A 475 6.39 28.89 17.42
N MET A 476 7.14 27.98 16.79
CA MET A 476 8.48 28.29 16.31
C MET A 476 8.44 28.86 14.90
N TYR A 477 9.01 30.05 14.73
CA TYR A 477 9.08 30.77 13.46
C TYR A 477 10.37 30.44 12.72
N ILE A 478 10.25 30.01 11.46
CA ILE A 478 11.38 29.77 10.56
C ILE A 478 11.40 30.87 9.51
N ARG A 479 12.53 31.56 9.38
CA ARG A 479 12.72 32.57 8.34
C ARG A 479 13.11 31.96 7.01
N GLN A 480 12.77 32.64 5.93
CA GLN A 480 13.18 32.26 4.60
C GLN A 480 14.71 32.22 4.45
N CYS A 481 15.20 31.25 3.67
CA CYS A 481 16.63 31.05 3.44
C CYS A 481 17.12 31.81 2.20
N ALA A 482 16.27 31.94 1.18
CA ALA A 482 16.58 32.74 -0.01
C ALA A 482 15.32 33.35 -0.62
N VAL A 483 15.45 34.58 -1.13
CA VAL A 483 14.42 35.28 -1.90
C VAL A 483 14.94 35.66 -3.28
N SER A 484 14.10 35.55 -4.31
CA SER A 484 14.49 35.93 -5.67
C SER A 484 14.60 37.44 -5.90
N SER A 485 15.38 37.81 -6.92
CA SER A 485 15.57 39.21 -7.32
C SER A 485 14.26 39.84 -7.84
N ILE A 486 13.84 40.95 -7.22
CA ILE A 486 12.62 41.69 -7.58
C ILE A 486 12.67 42.21 -9.03
N GLU A 487 13.85 42.65 -9.48
CA GLU A 487 14.01 43.27 -10.80
C GLU A 487 13.91 42.24 -11.95
N ASN A 488 14.47 41.04 -11.71
CA ASN A 488 14.62 40.01 -12.72
C ASN A 488 13.49 38.95 -12.69
N GLY A 489 12.72 38.88 -11.61
CA GLY A 489 11.63 37.93 -11.41
C GLY A 489 10.34 38.23 -12.16
N HIS A 490 9.23 37.71 -11.62
CA HIS A 490 7.89 38.04 -12.12
C HIS A 490 7.47 39.42 -11.62
N ARG A 491 6.60 40.09 -12.39
CA ARG A 491 6.09 41.44 -12.04
C ARG A 491 4.71 41.41 -11.39
N LYS A 492 4.09 40.24 -11.33
CA LYS A 492 2.75 40.00 -10.76
C LYS A 492 2.77 38.68 -9.98
N VAL A 493 1.69 38.43 -9.25
CA VAL A 493 1.49 37.20 -8.47
C VAL A 493 1.88 35.94 -9.23
N ILE A 494 2.64 35.09 -8.54
CA ILE A 494 2.95 33.74 -9.01
C ILE A 494 1.75 32.86 -8.70
N THR A 495 1.11 32.34 -9.75
CA THR A 495 -0.13 31.57 -9.63
C THR A 495 0.12 30.07 -9.48
N ASP A 496 1.28 29.58 -9.92
CA ASP A 496 1.65 28.17 -9.84
C ASP A 496 3.17 27.97 -9.84
N ILE A 497 3.61 26.92 -9.14
CA ILE A 497 5.01 26.48 -9.05
C ILE A 497 5.05 24.96 -9.20
N HIS A 498 5.99 24.50 -10.03
CA HIS A 498 6.28 23.08 -10.20
C HIS A 498 7.79 22.84 -10.16
N TRP A 499 8.21 21.80 -9.45
CA TRP A 499 9.56 21.26 -9.55
C TRP A 499 9.70 20.49 -10.87
N LEU A 500 10.84 20.62 -11.53
CA LEU A 500 11.15 19.74 -12.65
C LEU A 500 11.48 18.34 -12.11
N PRO A 501 11.01 17.27 -12.80
CA PRO A 501 11.42 15.90 -12.49
C PRO A 501 12.94 15.76 -12.47
N ASP A 502 13.41 14.77 -11.72
CA ASP A 502 14.82 14.41 -11.66
C ASP A 502 15.35 13.76 -12.95
N THR A 503 14.46 13.44 -13.92
CA THR A 503 14.77 12.82 -15.21
C THR A 503 15.36 13.80 -16.23
N PHE A 504 14.97 15.07 -16.20
CA PHE A 504 15.44 16.06 -17.18
C PHE A 504 15.70 17.45 -16.59
N GLU A 505 16.60 18.20 -17.23
CA GLU A 505 16.90 19.59 -16.92
C GLU A 505 16.87 20.46 -18.18
N ILE A 506 16.68 21.76 -17.98
CA ILE A 506 16.59 22.74 -19.07
C ILE A 506 17.80 23.66 -19.02
N ASN A 507 18.39 23.96 -20.17
CA ASN A 507 19.49 24.90 -20.29
C ASN A 507 18.97 26.34 -20.53
N ARG A 508 19.83 27.36 -20.41
CA ARG A 508 19.49 28.79 -20.64
C ARG A 508 18.89 29.07 -22.02
N LEU A 509 19.22 28.25 -23.01
CA LEU A 509 18.68 28.33 -24.39
C LEU A 509 17.32 27.65 -24.55
N GLY A 510 16.75 27.05 -23.49
CA GLY A 510 15.46 26.35 -23.50
C GLY A 510 15.52 24.94 -24.09
N SER A 511 16.71 24.37 -24.29
CA SER A 511 16.88 22.97 -24.71
C SER A 511 16.83 22.05 -23.49
N VAL A 512 16.12 20.93 -23.62
CA VAL A 512 15.94 19.89 -22.59
C VAL A 512 17.07 18.87 -22.70
N PHE A 513 17.62 18.45 -21.56
CA PHE A 513 18.68 17.45 -21.45
C PHE A 513 18.32 16.44 -20.36
N GLU A 514 18.83 15.22 -20.46
CA GLU A 514 18.72 14.23 -19.39
C GLU A 514 19.53 14.68 -18.17
N ASN A 515 18.90 14.64 -17.00
CA ASN A 515 19.52 15.11 -15.77
C ASN A 515 20.40 14.01 -15.17
N ARG A 516 21.72 14.20 -15.29
CA ARG A 516 22.73 13.24 -14.79
C ARG A 516 22.84 13.21 -13.26
N SER A 517 22.29 14.22 -12.57
CA SER A 517 22.44 14.33 -11.12
C SER A 517 21.38 13.55 -10.35
N GLY A 518 20.27 13.15 -10.99
CA GLY A 518 19.17 12.43 -10.33
C GLY A 518 18.52 13.21 -9.19
N ILE A 519 18.65 14.54 -9.18
CA ILE A 519 18.08 15.42 -8.16
C ILE A 519 17.30 16.55 -8.84
N SER A 520 16.07 16.80 -8.36
CA SER A 520 15.24 17.94 -8.76
C SER A 520 15.85 19.26 -8.28
N CYS A 521 16.61 19.91 -9.16
CA CYS A 521 17.33 21.15 -8.87
C CYS A 521 16.80 22.39 -9.61
N GLN A 522 15.77 22.20 -10.43
CA GLN A 522 15.16 23.26 -11.21
C GLN A 522 13.66 23.35 -10.93
N LEU A 523 13.13 24.56 -11.01
CA LEU A 523 11.71 24.84 -10.79
C LEU A 523 11.15 25.76 -11.87
N VAL A 524 9.85 25.65 -12.11
CA VAL A 524 9.10 26.40 -13.10
C VAL A 524 8.01 27.18 -12.40
N THR A 525 7.88 28.45 -12.75
CA THR A 525 6.86 29.33 -12.20
C THR A 525 6.06 30.00 -13.30
N CYS A 526 4.74 30.16 -13.11
CA CYS A 526 3.90 30.98 -13.96
C CYS A 526 3.31 32.16 -13.21
N SER A 527 3.06 33.25 -13.94
CA SER A 527 2.50 34.47 -13.37
C SER A 527 1.47 35.11 -14.31
N ALA A 528 0.58 35.88 -13.71
CA ALA A 528 -0.37 36.75 -14.39
C ALA A 528 0.29 37.86 -15.25
N ASP A 529 1.63 37.95 -15.27
CA ASP A 529 2.40 38.84 -16.16
C ASP A 529 2.64 38.27 -17.57
N CYS A 530 1.99 37.14 -17.90
CA CYS A 530 2.10 36.41 -19.17
C CYS A 530 3.49 35.78 -19.40
N THR A 531 4.24 35.51 -18.33
CA THR A 531 5.56 34.87 -18.43
C THR A 531 5.63 33.57 -17.62
N ILE A 532 6.43 32.64 -18.14
CA ILE A 532 6.84 31.41 -17.48
C ILE A 532 8.35 31.49 -17.29
N CYS A 533 8.83 31.30 -16.07
CA CYS A 533 10.24 31.38 -15.74
C CYS A 533 10.74 30.03 -15.23
N PHE A 534 11.94 29.66 -15.68
CA PHE A 534 12.68 28.50 -15.18
C PHE A 534 13.78 28.99 -14.25
N TRP A 535 13.98 28.32 -13.13
CA TRP A 535 14.93 28.70 -12.09
C TRP A 535 15.79 27.50 -11.72
N ASP A 536 17.03 27.76 -11.33
CA ASP A 536 17.99 26.72 -10.91
C ASP A 536 18.50 27.06 -9.52
N ILE A 537 18.49 26.09 -8.61
CA ILE A 537 18.96 26.29 -7.22
C ILE A 537 20.48 26.16 -7.10
N ARG A 538 21.15 25.55 -8.11
CA ARG A 538 22.58 25.26 -8.04
C ARG A 538 23.41 26.55 -8.21
N PRO A 539 24.60 26.63 -7.58
CA PRO A 539 25.50 27.76 -7.77
C PRO A 539 25.92 27.87 -9.24
N GLN A 540 25.72 29.03 -9.86
CA GLN A 540 26.16 29.25 -11.23
C GLN A 540 27.70 29.36 -11.25
N LYS A 541 28.39 28.42 -11.93
CA LYS A 541 29.83 28.57 -12.21
C LYS A 541 30.03 29.82 -13.08
N ALA A 542 30.77 30.80 -12.57
CA ALA A 542 31.14 31.98 -13.33
C ALA A 542 32.05 31.58 -14.51
N LEU A 543 31.49 31.50 -15.71
CA LEU A 543 32.26 31.53 -16.95
C LEU A 543 32.63 32.98 -17.24
N SER A 544 33.75 33.46 -16.70
CA SER A 544 34.40 34.66 -17.21
C SER A 544 35.90 34.42 -17.39
N SER A 545 36.28 34.24 -18.65
CA SER A 545 37.60 34.57 -19.15
C SER A 545 37.72 36.11 -19.25
N GLN A 546 37.96 36.80 -18.13
CA GLN A 546 38.54 38.16 -18.11
C GLN A 546 39.37 38.35 -16.83
N PRO A 547 40.50 39.08 -16.88
CA PRO A 547 41.34 39.30 -15.71
C PRO A 547 40.61 40.19 -14.68
N PRO A 548 40.92 40.04 -13.38
CA PRO A 548 40.15 40.66 -12.31
C PRO A 548 40.42 42.16 -12.24
N ALA A 549 39.41 42.98 -12.54
CA ALA A 549 39.41 44.38 -12.18
C ALA A 549 38.98 44.51 -10.71
N GLU A 550 39.94 44.94 -9.89
CA GLU A 550 39.83 45.59 -8.57
C GLU A 550 38.77 45.07 -7.59
N LYS A 551 39.27 44.33 -6.59
CA LYS A 551 38.59 43.98 -5.34
C LYS A 551 37.97 45.23 -4.68
N LYS A 552 36.67 45.46 -4.88
CA LYS A 552 35.86 46.14 -3.87
C LYS A 552 35.65 45.15 -2.73
N LYS A 553 35.98 45.59 -1.52
CA LYS A 553 35.74 44.86 -0.27
C LYS A 553 34.30 44.34 -0.24
N GLU A 554 34.14 43.02 -0.28
CA GLU A 554 32.92 42.38 0.20
C GLU A 554 32.83 42.69 1.70
N GLU A 555 31.86 43.51 2.08
CA GLU A 555 31.45 43.61 3.48
C GLU A 555 30.91 42.23 3.87
N SER A 556 31.58 41.58 4.83
CA SER A 556 31.10 40.37 5.46
C SER A 556 29.80 40.69 6.18
N ILE A 557 28.67 40.33 5.58
CA ILE A 557 27.35 40.41 6.22
C ILE A 557 27.38 39.39 7.36
N GLU A 558 27.36 39.87 8.62
CA GLU A 558 27.19 39.01 9.79
C GLU A 558 25.82 38.34 9.70
N ILE A 559 25.81 37.02 9.50
CA ILE A 559 24.60 36.19 9.45
C ILE A 559 24.00 36.17 10.87
N PRO A 560 22.76 36.63 11.09
CA PRO A 560 22.08 36.43 12.37
C PRO A 560 21.99 34.92 12.69
N PHE A 561 22.22 34.54 13.94
CA PHE A 561 22.30 33.13 14.38
C PHE A 561 21.07 32.27 14.06
N ASP A 562 19.94 32.88 13.70
CA ASP A 562 18.65 32.23 13.43
C ASP A 562 18.36 31.98 11.94
N LEU A 563 19.27 32.31 11.01
CA LEU A 563 19.09 32.06 9.56
C LEU A 563 19.84 30.79 9.11
N PRO A 564 19.16 29.82 8.46
CA PRO A 564 19.83 28.72 7.77
C PRO A 564 20.78 29.28 6.70
N SER A 565 22.04 28.85 6.71
CA SER A 565 23.05 29.27 5.72
C SER A 565 22.89 28.61 4.35
N THR A 566 21.92 27.70 4.22
CA THR A 566 21.58 27.00 2.99
C THR A 566 21.01 27.97 1.96
N PHE A 567 21.54 27.93 0.73
CA PHE A 567 21.14 28.79 -0.40
C PHE A 567 21.42 30.30 -0.27
N LEU A 568 22.29 30.74 0.65
CA LEU A 568 22.67 32.15 0.77
C LEU A 568 23.19 32.77 -0.55
N HIS A 569 23.78 31.96 -1.45
CA HIS A 569 24.23 32.41 -2.78
C HIS A 569 23.10 32.82 -3.72
N LEU A 570 21.85 32.45 -3.43
CA LEU A 570 20.67 32.83 -4.20
C LEU A 570 19.98 34.06 -3.63
N ASP A 571 20.19 34.39 -2.36
CA ASP A 571 19.40 35.43 -1.70
C ASP A 571 19.58 36.79 -2.38
N LEU A 572 18.45 37.42 -2.74
CA LEU A 572 18.30 38.66 -3.52
C LEU A 572 18.91 38.67 -4.93
N SER A 573 19.72 37.66 -5.28
CA SER A 573 20.49 37.56 -6.51
C SER A 573 19.99 36.47 -7.47
N TRP A 574 19.03 35.65 -7.03
CA TRP A 574 18.43 34.59 -7.84
C TRP A 574 17.72 35.15 -9.06
N LYS A 575 18.13 34.69 -10.25
CA LYS A 575 17.62 35.11 -11.54
C LYS A 575 17.08 33.90 -12.29
N PRO A 576 16.02 34.09 -13.12
CA PRO A 576 15.51 33.00 -13.94
C PRO A 576 16.57 32.59 -14.98
N LEU A 577 16.75 31.27 -15.13
CA LEU A 577 17.63 30.63 -16.10
C LEU A 577 17.14 30.85 -17.53
N SER A 578 15.82 30.75 -17.73
CA SER A 578 15.13 31.01 -18.99
C SER A 578 13.77 31.63 -18.72
N LYS A 579 13.32 32.51 -19.62
CA LYS A 579 12.05 33.22 -19.51
C LYS A 579 11.28 33.10 -20.83
N ILE A 580 10.13 32.46 -20.77
CA ILE A 580 9.20 32.33 -21.89
C ILE A 580 8.11 33.38 -21.72
N ARG A 581 7.94 34.24 -22.71
CA ARG A 581 6.83 35.21 -22.77
C ARG A 581 5.78 34.69 -23.74
N LEU A 582 4.58 34.43 -23.22
CA LEU A 582 3.44 34.07 -24.05
C LEU A 582 2.96 35.33 -24.78
N SER A 583 2.89 35.30 -26.11
CA SER A 583 2.40 36.43 -26.90
C SER A 583 0.92 36.64 -26.66
N LYS A 584 0.51 37.89 -26.41
CA LYS A 584 -0.89 38.30 -26.46
C LYS A 584 -1.42 38.01 -27.86
N GLY A 585 -2.46 37.18 -27.97
CA GLY A 585 -3.11 36.92 -29.25
C GLY A 585 -3.70 38.19 -29.86
N GLU A 586 -4.06 38.14 -31.14
CA GLU A 586 -4.75 39.23 -31.85
C GLU A 586 -6.20 39.45 -31.35
N THR A 587 -6.70 38.58 -30.47
CA THR A 587 -8.00 38.72 -29.82
C THR A 587 -7.93 39.78 -28.71
N THR A 588 -8.98 40.59 -28.59
CA THR A 588 -9.13 41.66 -27.58
C THR A 588 -9.12 41.19 -26.12
N LEU A 589 -8.95 39.89 -25.87
CA LEU A 589 -8.86 39.24 -24.56
C LEU A 589 -7.41 38.81 -24.32
N ASP A 590 -6.74 39.46 -23.37
CA ASP A 590 -5.39 39.11 -22.91
C ASP A 590 -5.42 37.77 -22.14
N HIS A 591 -4.91 36.69 -22.73
CA HIS A 591 -4.71 35.41 -22.02
C HIS A 591 -3.44 35.44 -21.15
N CYS A 592 -3.53 34.95 -19.91
CA CYS A 592 -2.39 34.80 -19.01
C CYS A 592 -2.32 33.37 -18.44
N PRO A 593 -1.12 32.81 -18.21
CA PRO A 593 -0.97 31.47 -17.66
C PRO A 593 -1.31 31.49 -16.16
N THR A 594 -2.29 30.70 -15.75
CA THR A 594 -2.71 30.57 -14.34
C THR A 594 -2.20 29.28 -13.70
N LYS A 595 -2.16 28.18 -14.47
CA LYS A 595 -1.73 26.85 -14.03
C LYS A 595 -0.88 26.17 -15.09
N LEU A 596 0.03 25.29 -14.66
CA LEU A 596 0.92 24.54 -15.53
C LEU A 596 0.78 23.04 -15.27
N SER A 597 1.02 22.25 -16.30
CA SER A 597 1.25 20.81 -16.19
C SER A 597 2.35 20.44 -17.16
N LEU A 598 3.31 19.66 -16.66
CA LEU A 598 4.47 19.20 -17.42
C LEU A 598 4.27 17.71 -17.72
N GLY A 599 4.64 17.29 -18.92
CA GLY A 599 4.68 15.89 -19.33
C GLY A 599 6.10 15.39 -19.50
N GLU A 600 6.28 14.09 -19.33
CA GLU A 600 7.56 13.39 -19.49
C GLU A 600 7.72 12.79 -20.89
N ASP A 601 7.20 13.47 -21.93
CA ASP A 601 7.34 13.00 -23.29
C ASP A 601 8.81 13.04 -23.74
N ASN A 602 9.23 11.93 -24.33
CA ASN A 602 10.58 11.64 -24.83
C ASN A 602 11.33 12.88 -25.36
N LEU A 603 12.56 13.03 -24.88
CA LEU A 603 13.59 14.07 -25.11
C LEU A 603 13.94 14.43 -26.58
N LEU A 604 13.11 14.06 -27.56
CA LEU A 604 13.34 14.17 -28.99
C LEU A 604 12.84 15.48 -29.63
N TYR A 605 12.08 16.31 -28.91
CA TYR A 605 11.65 17.59 -29.46
C TYR A 605 12.73 18.66 -29.28
N LYS A 606 13.40 19.00 -30.39
CA LYS A 606 14.15 20.27 -30.49
C LYS A 606 13.17 21.42 -30.19
N ALA A 607 13.43 22.15 -29.11
CA ALA A 607 12.73 23.37 -28.74
C ALA A 607 12.91 24.45 -29.82
N GLN A 608 12.12 24.39 -30.90
CA GLN A 608 12.11 25.37 -31.98
C GLN A 608 10.76 26.07 -32.15
N ALA A 609 9.69 25.62 -31.47
CA ALA A 609 8.39 26.28 -31.54
C ALA A 609 8.34 27.47 -30.57
N LYS A 610 8.50 28.69 -31.09
CA LYS A 610 8.26 29.96 -30.36
C LYS A 610 6.77 30.27 -30.14
N LYS A 611 5.86 29.40 -30.59
CA LYS A 611 4.40 29.59 -30.53
C LYS A 611 3.74 28.36 -29.89
N PRO A 612 2.63 28.55 -29.14
CA PRO A 612 1.84 27.45 -28.64
C PRO A 612 1.32 26.60 -29.81
N VAL A 613 1.35 25.28 -29.65
CA VAL A 613 0.90 24.32 -30.69
C VAL A 613 -0.59 24.44 -30.95
N SER A 614 -1.37 24.68 -29.90
CA SER A 614 -2.83 24.78 -29.94
C SER A 614 -3.36 25.76 -28.91
N LEU A 615 -4.52 26.37 -29.19
CA LEU A 615 -5.25 27.27 -28.30
C LEU A 615 -6.74 26.94 -28.37
N TYR A 616 -7.37 26.70 -27.22
CA TYR A 616 -8.79 26.39 -27.12
C TYR A 616 -9.48 27.29 -26.09
N SER A 617 -10.63 27.86 -26.47
CA SER A 617 -11.47 28.67 -25.59
C SER A 617 -12.63 27.84 -25.06
N VAL A 618 -12.35 26.94 -24.11
CA VAL A 618 -13.34 26.01 -23.52
C VAL A 618 -13.92 26.51 -22.21
N HIS A 619 -13.09 27.10 -21.37
CA HIS A 619 -13.51 27.67 -20.09
C HIS A 619 -13.97 29.12 -20.25
N ASP A 620 -14.97 29.50 -19.49
CA ASP A 620 -15.58 30.84 -19.46
C ASP A 620 -15.04 31.72 -18.33
N GLY A 621 -14.03 31.23 -17.60
CA GLY A 621 -13.34 31.93 -16.52
C GLY A 621 -11.88 31.51 -16.38
N ALA A 622 -11.24 31.97 -15.31
CA ALA A 622 -9.87 31.56 -14.99
C ALA A 622 -9.82 30.05 -14.72
N VAL A 623 -8.80 29.39 -15.29
CA VAL A 623 -8.55 27.97 -15.02
C VAL A 623 -7.81 27.87 -13.69
N HIS A 624 -8.44 27.19 -12.72
CA HIS A 624 -7.93 27.05 -11.36
C HIS A 624 -7.16 25.75 -11.16
N THR A 625 -7.45 24.72 -11.95
CA THR A 625 -6.78 23.41 -11.86
C THR A 625 -6.47 22.91 -13.26
N VAL A 626 -5.22 22.46 -13.44
CA VAL A 626 -4.76 21.67 -14.57
C VAL A 626 -3.98 20.51 -13.98
N GLN A 627 -4.42 19.28 -14.21
CA GLN A 627 -3.81 18.10 -13.59
C GLN A 627 -3.84 16.89 -14.53
N ARG A 628 -2.70 16.23 -14.69
CA ARG A 628 -2.62 14.91 -15.35
C ARG A 628 -3.24 13.82 -14.48
N SER A 629 -3.85 12.82 -15.11
CA SER A 629 -4.35 11.66 -14.38
C SER A 629 -3.19 10.89 -13.75
N PRO A 630 -3.30 10.45 -12.48
CA PRO A 630 -2.30 9.57 -11.87
C PRO A 630 -2.19 8.18 -12.55
N PHE A 631 -3.19 7.80 -13.34
CA PHE A 631 -3.29 6.49 -13.99
C PHE A 631 -3.04 6.52 -15.50
N TYR A 632 -3.24 7.68 -16.14
CA TYR A 632 -3.07 7.86 -17.58
C TYR A 632 -2.25 9.13 -17.84
N GLU A 633 -1.02 8.97 -18.32
CA GLU A 633 -0.07 10.07 -18.52
C GLU A 633 -0.53 11.08 -19.58
N ASP A 634 -1.31 10.60 -20.54
CA ASP A 634 -1.83 11.36 -21.68
C ASP A 634 -3.17 12.04 -21.38
N ILE A 635 -3.80 11.82 -20.22
CA ILE A 635 -5.10 12.42 -19.87
C ILE A 635 -4.90 13.61 -18.93
N ILE A 636 -5.51 14.75 -19.28
CA ILE A 636 -5.40 16.02 -18.54
C ILE A 636 -6.80 16.51 -18.16
N LEU A 637 -6.99 16.82 -16.88
CA LEU A 637 -8.18 17.46 -16.34
C LEU A 637 -7.95 18.96 -16.22
N THR A 638 -8.90 19.75 -16.72
CA THR A 638 -8.93 21.19 -16.54
C THR A 638 -10.25 21.63 -15.92
N ILE A 639 -10.15 22.50 -14.90
CA ILE A 639 -11.31 23.02 -14.17
C ILE A 639 -11.17 24.53 -14.10
N GLY A 640 -12.20 25.23 -14.58
CA GLY A 640 -12.20 26.68 -14.62
C GLY A 640 -13.58 27.24 -14.93
N GLY A 641 -13.88 28.41 -14.36
CA GLY A 641 -15.17 29.06 -14.55
C GLY A 641 -16.32 28.18 -14.06
N TRP A 642 -17.22 27.79 -14.97
CA TRP A 642 -18.42 27.02 -14.65
C TRP A 642 -18.43 25.61 -15.25
N ASN A 643 -17.32 25.14 -15.83
CA ASN A 643 -17.26 23.83 -16.46
C ASN A 643 -15.94 23.09 -16.17
N VAL A 644 -15.99 21.78 -16.41
CA VAL A 644 -14.88 20.85 -16.35
C VAL A 644 -14.61 20.34 -17.76
N ALA A 645 -13.34 20.16 -18.12
CA ALA A 645 -12.97 19.52 -19.36
C ALA A 645 -11.86 18.48 -19.15
N ILE A 646 -11.95 17.37 -19.88
CA ILE A 646 -10.93 16.31 -19.92
C ILE A 646 -10.34 16.29 -21.32
N TRP A 647 -9.01 16.23 -21.39
CA TRP A 647 -8.23 16.32 -22.61
C TRP A 647 -7.34 15.10 -22.75
N LYS A 648 -6.95 14.81 -23.99
CA LYS A 648 -5.94 13.80 -24.30
C LYS A 648 -4.78 14.42 -25.06
N GLU A 649 -3.57 14.14 -24.62
CA GLU A 649 -2.33 14.56 -25.27
C GLU A 649 -2.28 13.98 -26.69
N GLY A 650 -1.85 14.78 -27.66
CA GLY A 650 -1.86 14.43 -29.08
C GLY A 650 -3.20 14.64 -29.82
N VAL A 651 -4.33 14.83 -29.12
CA VAL A 651 -5.63 15.08 -29.76
C VAL A 651 -5.90 16.58 -29.89
N THR A 652 -5.84 17.10 -31.12
CA THR A 652 -6.00 18.55 -31.39
C THR A 652 -7.41 18.96 -31.80
N THR A 653 -8.38 18.05 -31.81
CA THR A 653 -9.74 18.32 -32.27
C THR A 653 -10.60 18.99 -31.21
N GLY A 654 -10.26 18.83 -29.92
CA GLY A 654 -10.94 19.42 -28.77
C GLY A 654 -10.82 18.56 -27.51
N PRO A 655 -11.52 18.91 -26.42
CA PRO A 655 -11.58 18.08 -25.22
C PRO A 655 -12.38 16.79 -25.49
N LEU A 656 -12.00 15.69 -24.84
CA LEU A 656 -12.73 14.42 -24.86
C LEU A 656 -14.09 14.54 -24.19
N LEU A 657 -14.12 15.22 -23.04
CA LEU A 657 -15.32 15.50 -22.29
C LEU A 657 -15.32 16.98 -21.94
N GLN A 658 -16.46 17.62 -22.14
CA GLN A 658 -16.74 18.96 -21.64
C GLN A 658 -18.06 18.90 -20.89
N SER A 659 -18.03 19.22 -19.59
CA SER A 659 -19.24 19.24 -18.77
C SER A 659 -20.16 20.39 -19.19
N SER A 660 -21.44 20.25 -18.85
CA SER A 660 -22.38 21.38 -18.88
C SER A 660 -22.01 22.44 -17.84
N CYS A 661 -22.61 23.62 -17.94
CA CYS A 661 -22.40 24.69 -16.96
C CYS A 661 -22.98 24.30 -15.61
N ALA A 662 -22.13 24.30 -14.59
CA ALA A 662 -22.48 24.04 -13.21
C ALA A 662 -23.41 25.12 -12.63
N PRO A 663 -24.12 24.84 -11.53
CA PRO A 663 -25.00 25.83 -10.87
C PRO A 663 -24.21 26.95 -10.16
N LYS A 664 -22.94 26.71 -9.86
CA LYS A 664 -21.99 27.63 -9.21
C LYS A 664 -20.61 27.47 -9.84
N ARG A 665 -19.74 28.48 -9.67
CA ARG A 665 -18.38 28.45 -10.20
C ARG A 665 -17.55 27.38 -9.51
N TYR A 666 -16.72 26.72 -10.30
CA TYR A 666 -15.70 25.81 -9.81
C TYR A 666 -14.44 26.56 -9.45
N THR A 667 -13.91 26.26 -8.27
CA THR A 667 -12.78 26.99 -7.68
C THR A 667 -11.53 26.14 -7.58
N SER A 668 -11.66 24.82 -7.49
CA SER A 668 -10.54 23.88 -7.42
C SER A 668 -10.99 22.48 -7.82
N GLY A 669 -10.05 21.58 -8.10
CA GLY A 669 -10.34 20.16 -8.13
C GLY A 669 -9.09 19.29 -8.16
N HIS A 670 -9.31 17.99 -8.17
CA HIS A 670 -8.25 17.01 -8.15
C HIS A 670 -8.71 15.63 -8.63
N TRP A 671 -7.84 14.91 -9.33
CA TRP A 671 -8.06 13.47 -9.58
C TRP A 671 -8.04 12.66 -8.27
N SER A 672 -8.80 11.58 -8.22
CA SER A 672 -8.60 10.55 -7.21
C SER A 672 -7.23 9.90 -7.38
N LEU A 673 -6.62 9.50 -6.26
CA LEU A 673 -5.33 8.82 -6.25
C LEU A 673 -5.48 7.29 -6.29
N THR A 674 -6.70 6.77 -6.11
CA THR A 674 -6.96 5.32 -6.03
C THR A 674 -7.89 4.81 -7.11
N ARG A 675 -8.84 5.64 -7.58
CA ARG A 675 -9.83 5.26 -8.62
C ARG A 675 -9.58 6.02 -9.93
N PRO A 676 -9.32 5.34 -11.06
CA PRO A 676 -9.01 6.00 -12.35
C PRO A 676 -10.12 6.84 -12.96
N GLY A 677 -11.39 6.52 -12.70
CA GLY A 677 -12.56 7.23 -13.26
C GLY A 677 -13.10 8.36 -12.39
N LEU A 678 -12.47 8.63 -11.25
CA LEU A 678 -13.02 9.48 -10.20
C LEU A 678 -12.23 10.78 -10.03
N PHE A 679 -12.93 11.91 -9.94
CA PHE A 679 -12.30 13.19 -9.58
C PHE A 679 -13.23 14.06 -8.72
N TYR A 680 -12.61 14.99 -8.00
CA TYR A 680 -13.26 15.87 -7.04
C TYR A 680 -13.19 17.32 -7.52
N VAL A 681 -14.26 18.08 -7.35
CA VAL A 681 -14.34 19.48 -7.77
C VAL A 681 -14.98 20.33 -6.67
N GLY A 682 -14.25 21.33 -6.17
CA GLY A 682 -14.75 22.30 -5.21
C GLY A 682 -15.51 23.45 -5.88
N ARG A 683 -16.58 23.92 -5.23
CA ARG A 683 -17.41 25.03 -5.68
C ARG A 683 -17.26 26.28 -4.80
N GLU A 684 -17.70 27.41 -5.35
CA GLU A 684 -17.78 28.71 -4.67
C GLU A 684 -18.80 28.74 -3.50
N ASP A 685 -19.77 27.84 -3.46
CA ASP A 685 -20.78 27.77 -2.40
C ASP A 685 -20.41 26.85 -1.23
N GLY A 686 -19.22 26.25 -1.26
CA GLY A 686 -18.75 25.34 -0.21
C GLY A 686 -19.13 23.86 -0.41
N SER A 687 -19.70 23.54 -1.58
CA SER A 687 -20.00 22.16 -1.94
C SER A 687 -18.84 21.52 -2.73
N ILE A 688 -18.62 20.23 -2.51
CA ILE A 688 -17.76 19.39 -3.33
C ILE A 688 -18.60 18.50 -4.25
N ASP A 689 -18.19 18.44 -5.51
CA ASP A 689 -18.71 17.54 -6.53
C ASP A 689 -17.78 16.38 -6.72
N ILE A 690 -18.36 15.19 -6.67
CA ILE A 690 -17.68 13.92 -6.89
C ILE A 690 -18.17 13.41 -8.24
N TRP A 691 -17.25 13.32 -9.19
CA TRP A 691 -17.52 12.85 -10.54
C TRP A 691 -16.99 11.44 -10.68
N ASP A 692 -17.88 10.48 -10.98
CA ASP A 692 -17.54 9.12 -11.38
C ASP A 692 -17.93 8.94 -12.86
N LEU A 693 -16.91 8.86 -13.73
CA LEU A 693 -17.11 8.77 -15.18
C LEU A 693 -17.77 7.47 -15.64
N LEU A 694 -17.75 6.40 -14.82
CA LEU A 694 -18.46 5.16 -15.12
C LEU A 694 -19.93 5.22 -14.74
N GLU A 695 -20.29 6.05 -13.76
CA GLU A 695 -21.68 6.23 -13.34
C GLU A 695 -22.38 7.30 -14.18
N LYS A 696 -21.81 8.52 -14.21
CA LYS A 696 -22.39 9.68 -14.90
C LYS A 696 -21.31 10.57 -15.50
N THR A 697 -21.46 10.88 -16.79
CA THR A 697 -20.54 11.75 -17.53
C THR A 697 -21.06 13.18 -17.75
N HIS A 698 -22.37 13.41 -17.61
CA HIS A 698 -23.02 14.69 -17.92
C HIS A 698 -23.28 15.57 -16.68
N GLU A 699 -23.26 14.98 -15.49
CA GLU A 699 -23.47 15.62 -14.19
C GLU A 699 -22.63 14.90 -13.12
N PRO A 700 -22.31 15.54 -11.99
CA PRO A 700 -21.61 14.87 -10.90
C PRO A 700 -22.44 13.71 -10.34
N ALA A 701 -21.77 12.62 -9.97
CA ALA A 701 -22.41 11.45 -9.36
C ALA A 701 -22.97 11.81 -7.97
N GLN A 702 -22.20 12.59 -7.20
CA GLN A 702 -22.61 13.06 -5.88
C GLN A 702 -22.14 14.50 -5.65
N SER A 703 -22.97 15.28 -4.94
CA SER A 703 -22.64 16.63 -4.49
C SER A 703 -22.89 16.72 -2.99
N GLN A 704 -21.88 17.16 -2.24
CA GLN A 704 -21.94 17.25 -0.77
C GLN A 704 -21.54 18.64 -0.32
N ASN A 705 -22.36 19.26 0.53
CA ASN A 705 -22.03 20.51 1.18
C ASN A 705 -21.12 20.23 2.39
N ILE A 706 -19.94 20.86 2.42
CA ILE A 706 -18.98 20.74 3.53
C ILE A 706 -18.98 22.03 4.34
N CYS A 707 -18.93 23.18 3.66
CA CYS A 707 -18.81 24.47 4.29
C CYS A 707 -19.77 25.51 3.69
N ILE A 708 -19.89 26.65 4.35
CA ILE A 708 -20.78 27.74 3.91
C ILE A 708 -20.08 28.76 2.99
N THR A 709 -18.80 28.57 2.70
CA THR A 709 -17.97 29.52 1.95
C THR A 709 -17.26 28.87 0.78
N ALA A 710 -16.66 29.66 -0.11
CA ALA A 710 -15.94 29.13 -1.26
C ALA A 710 -14.80 28.21 -0.84
N ILE A 711 -14.76 27.02 -1.44
CA ILE A 711 -13.62 26.10 -1.32
C ILE A 711 -12.46 26.71 -2.10
N THR A 712 -11.29 26.88 -1.48
CA THR A 712 -10.11 27.45 -2.15
C THR A 712 -9.21 26.38 -2.74
N CYS A 713 -9.06 25.23 -2.07
CA CYS A 713 -8.18 24.16 -2.52
C CYS A 713 -8.71 22.78 -2.05
N VAL A 714 -8.54 21.77 -2.91
CA VAL A 714 -8.88 20.36 -2.63
C VAL A 714 -7.65 19.50 -2.91
N LYS A 715 -7.25 18.69 -1.94
CA LYS A 715 -6.11 17.76 -2.05
C LYS A 715 -6.40 16.41 -1.39
N PRO A 716 -6.66 15.34 -2.17
CA PRO A 716 -6.73 13.99 -1.63
C PRO A 716 -5.34 13.48 -1.23
N TRP A 717 -5.31 12.53 -0.31
CA TRP A 717 -4.13 11.88 0.22
C TRP A 717 -4.40 10.41 0.55
N ALA A 718 -3.53 9.54 0.04
CA ALA A 718 -3.53 8.13 0.37
C ALA A 718 -2.78 7.89 1.68
N PHE A 719 -3.50 7.97 2.80
CA PHE A 719 -2.90 7.77 4.13
C PHE A 719 -2.47 6.32 4.37
N SER A 720 -3.29 5.36 3.93
CA SER A 720 -3.04 3.92 4.00
C SER A 720 -3.81 3.20 2.88
N ALA A 721 -3.52 1.91 2.64
CA ALA A 721 -4.26 1.11 1.67
C ALA A 721 -5.77 1.06 1.99
N LYS A 722 -6.14 1.12 3.27
CA LYS A 722 -7.54 1.08 3.73
C LYS A 722 -8.16 2.45 4.00
N GLN A 723 -7.34 3.49 4.19
CA GLN A 723 -7.80 4.81 4.63
C GLN A 723 -7.30 5.90 3.69
N GLN A 724 -8.25 6.65 3.15
CA GLN A 724 -8.01 7.71 2.19
C GLN A 724 -8.63 9.00 2.74
N LEU A 725 -7.88 10.09 2.70
CA LEU A 725 -8.29 11.38 3.24
C LEU A 725 -8.36 12.43 2.14
N ILE A 726 -9.16 13.47 2.33
CA ILE A 726 -9.21 14.64 1.47
C ILE A 726 -9.16 15.91 2.31
N ALA A 727 -8.17 16.75 2.02
CA ALA A 727 -8.05 18.08 2.59
C ALA A 727 -8.79 19.10 1.74
N ILE A 728 -9.64 19.88 2.38
CA ILE A 728 -10.47 20.90 1.76
C ILE A 728 -10.28 22.19 2.55
N ALA A 729 -9.83 23.24 1.88
CA ALA A 729 -9.63 24.54 2.47
C ALA A 729 -10.77 25.50 2.16
N ASP A 730 -11.10 26.30 3.15
CA ASP A 730 -12.14 27.30 3.09
C ASP A 730 -11.57 28.71 2.90
N TYR A 731 -12.40 29.58 2.30
CA TYR A 731 -12.13 30.99 2.18
C TYR A 731 -12.03 31.72 3.54
N TYR A 732 -12.61 31.17 4.61
CA TYR A 732 -12.52 31.71 5.98
C TYR A 732 -11.31 31.22 6.78
N GLY A 733 -10.43 30.42 6.17
CA GLY A 733 -9.18 30.01 6.81
C GLY A 733 -9.27 28.69 7.59
N THR A 734 -10.35 27.94 7.42
CA THR A 734 -10.51 26.60 8.00
C THR A 734 -10.01 25.53 7.03
N LEU A 735 -9.25 24.57 7.54
CA LEU A 735 -8.86 23.37 6.82
C LEU A 735 -9.72 22.19 7.32
N HIS A 736 -10.56 21.64 6.46
CA HIS A 736 -11.36 20.45 6.73
C HIS A 736 -10.67 19.20 6.18
N ILE A 737 -10.47 18.20 7.01
CA ILE A 737 -10.00 16.87 6.61
C ILE A 737 -11.18 15.92 6.66
N LEU A 738 -11.53 15.34 5.53
CA LEU A 738 -12.58 14.34 5.43
C LEU A 738 -12.00 12.98 5.04
N GLU A 739 -12.63 11.92 5.51
CA GLU A 739 -12.36 10.56 5.13
C GLU A 739 -13.18 10.18 3.90
N ILE A 740 -12.50 9.64 2.89
CA ILE A 740 -13.10 9.14 1.66
C ILE A 740 -13.65 7.74 1.94
N PRO A 741 -14.94 7.48 1.71
CA PRO A 741 -15.53 6.18 2.00
C PRO A 741 -15.02 5.08 1.09
N TRP A 742 -15.26 3.83 1.50
CA TRP A 742 -14.82 2.63 0.77
C TRP A 742 -15.24 2.64 -0.71
N THR A 743 -16.48 3.03 -1.00
CA THR A 743 -17.07 3.07 -2.35
C THR A 743 -16.33 4.00 -3.32
N LEU A 744 -15.74 5.08 -2.79
CA LEU A 744 -15.01 6.07 -3.58
C LEU A 744 -13.50 5.81 -3.58
N SER A 745 -13.00 4.97 -2.66
CA SER A 745 -11.58 4.65 -2.55
C SER A 745 -11.20 3.36 -3.27
N HIS A 746 -12.09 2.37 -3.33
CA HIS A 746 -11.76 1.04 -3.87
C HIS A 746 -12.17 0.91 -5.34
N PRO A 747 -11.21 0.76 -6.27
CA PRO A 747 -11.53 0.57 -7.67
C PRO A 747 -12.10 -0.81 -7.93
N SER A 748 -12.95 -0.93 -8.95
CA SER A 748 -13.34 -2.25 -9.47
C SER A 748 -12.20 -2.85 -10.32
N SER A 749 -12.09 -4.18 -10.38
CA SER A 749 -11.00 -4.88 -11.07
C SER A 749 -10.84 -4.47 -12.54
N ASN A 750 -11.94 -4.17 -13.22
CA ASN A 750 -11.96 -3.78 -14.64
C ASN A 750 -12.08 -2.27 -14.88
N GLU A 751 -11.99 -1.44 -13.83
CA GLU A 751 -12.23 0.01 -13.92
C GLU A 751 -11.25 0.72 -14.87
N ALA A 752 -9.95 0.46 -14.71
CA ALA A 752 -8.93 1.09 -15.54
C ALA A 752 -9.12 0.76 -17.04
N SER A 753 -9.37 -0.52 -17.34
CA SER A 753 -9.63 -0.95 -18.73
C SER A 753 -10.90 -0.30 -19.30
N SER A 754 -11.95 -0.18 -18.49
CA SER A 754 -13.23 0.41 -18.90
C SER A 754 -13.11 1.91 -19.19
N ILE A 755 -12.39 2.65 -18.34
CA ILE A 755 -12.12 4.09 -18.53
C ILE A 755 -11.19 4.32 -19.74
N SER A 756 -10.18 3.48 -19.94
CA SER A 756 -9.35 3.54 -21.15
C SER A 756 -10.19 3.35 -22.41
N HIS A 757 -11.08 2.36 -22.43
CA HIS A 757 -12.00 2.13 -23.54
C HIS A 757 -12.95 3.32 -23.76
N TYR A 758 -13.44 3.95 -22.69
CA TYR A 758 -14.23 5.16 -22.77
C TYR A 758 -13.47 6.28 -23.49
N PHE A 759 -12.22 6.57 -23.09
CA PHE A 759 -11.43 7.62 -23.73
C PHE A 759 -11.15 7.31 -25.21
N GLU A 760 -10.80 6.08 -25.55
CA GLU A 760 -10.60 5.68 -26.95
C GLU A 760 -11.86 5.86 -27.80
N ARG A 761 -13.04 5.55 -27.23
CA ARG A 761 -14.32 5.76 -27.90
C ARG A 761 -14.60 7.24 -28.14
N GLU A 762 -14.32 8.10 -27.16
CA GLU A 762 -14.51 9.56 -27.32
C GLU A 762 -13.54 10.15 -28.33
N VAL A 763 -12.30 9.66 -28.42
CA VAL A 763 -11.36 10.06 -29.49
C VAL A 763 -11.96 9.76 -30.88
N LYS A 764 -12.45 8.53 -31.10
CA LYS A 764 -13.11 8.14 -32.36
C LYS A 764 -14.36 8.98 -32.64
N HIS A 765 -15.12 9.31 -31.60
CA HIS A 765 -16.30 10.16 -31.72
C HIS A 765 -15.92 11.57 -32.17
N LEU A 766 -14.87 12.18 -31.61
CA LEU A 766 -14.38 13.50 -32.03
C LEU A 766 -13.92 13.50 -33.50
N GLU A 767 -13.17 12.48 -33.92
CA GLU A 767 -12.75 12.32 -35.32
C GLU A 767 -13.96 12.24 -36.26
N TYR A 768 -14.97 11.45 -35.89
CA TYR A 768 -16.21 11.33 -36.65
C TYR A 768 -16.96 12.68 -36.72
N VAL A 769 -17.08 13.41 -35.60
CA VAL A 769 -17.73 14.73 -35.55
C VAL A 769 -17.00 15.73 -36.44
N GLU A 770 -15.67 15.74 -36.43
CA GLU A 770 -14.88 16.61 -37.28
C GLU A 770 -15.09 16.30 -38.77
N GLN A 771 -15.07 15.02 -39.15
CA GLN A 771 -15.37 14.60 -40.52
C GLN A 771 -16.78 15.02 -40.94
N ARG A 772 -17.78 14.81 -40.08
CA ARG A 772 -19.17 15.24 -40.33
C ARG A 772 -19.29 16.77 -40.44
N LYS A 773 -18.52 17.53 -39.68
CA LYS A 773 -18.48 18.99 -39.77
C LYS A 773 -17.94 19.45 -41.13
N LYS A 774 -16.84 18.85 -41.60
CA LYS A 774 -16.28 19.12 -42.94
C LYS A 774 -17.29 18.83 -44.05
N ILE A 775 -18.01 17.70 -43.95
CA ILE A 775 -19.07 17.33 -44.90
C ILE A 775 -20.20 18.39 -44.90
N ARG A 776 -20.72 18.76 -43.73
CA ARG A 776 -21.79 19.77 -43.63
C ARG A 776 -21.37 21.15 -44.13
N GLU A 777 -20.12 21.55 -43.91
CA GLU A 777 -19.58 22.80 -44.44
C GLU A 777 -19.51 22.77 -45.97
N GLN A 778 -19.17 21.63 -46.56
CA GLN A 778 -19.17 21.44 -48.00
C GLN A 778 -20.59 21.46 -48.57
N GLU A 779 -21.53 20.72 -47.98
CA GLU A 779 -22.95 20.72 -48.36
C GLU A 779 -23.55 22.14 -48.29
N LYS A 780 -23.20 22.89 -47.24
CA LYS A 780 -23.63 24.29 -47.10
C LYS A 780 -23.07 25.18 -48.22
N LYS A 781 -21.78 25.06 -48.53
CA LYS A 781 -21.16 25.81 -49.65
C LYS A 781 -21.81 25.47 -50.99
N GLU A 782 -22.12 24.20 -51.22
CA GLU A 782 -22.82 23.76 -52.44
C GLU A 782 -24.24 24.33 -52.51
N MET A 783 -25.00 24.28 -51.42
CA MET A 783 -26.34 24.91 -51.35
C MET A 783 -26.30 26.43 -51.53
N ASP A 784 -25.34 27.12 -50.92
CA ASP A 784 -25.17 28.57 -51.06
C ASP A 784 -24.85 28.94 -52.52
N LEU A 785 -24.00 28.15 -53.19
CA LEU A 785 -23.64 28.33 -54.59
C LEU A 785 -24.81 27.99 -55.54
N GLU A 786 -25.65 27.02 -55.19
CA GLU A 786 -26.92 26.76 -55.91
C GLU A 786 -27.94 27.88 -55.72
N LEU A 787 -28.06 28.43 -54.51
CA LEU A 787 -28.92 29.58 -54.22
C LEU A 787 -28.46 30.82 -55.00
N GLU A 788 -27.15 31.04 -55.09
CA GLU A 788 -26.57 32.13 -55.87
C GLU A 788 -26.81 31.94 -57.37
N LYS A 789 -26.64 30.72 -57.89
CA LYS A 789 -27.03 30.37 -59.28
C LYS A 789 -28.52 30.59 -59.53
N LYS A 790 -29.40 30.23 -58.58
CA LYS A 790 -30.85 30.48 -58.67
C LYS A 790 -31.17 31.98 -58.64
N LYS A 791 -30.50 32.77 -57.79
CA LYS A 791 -30.64 34.24 -57.76
C LYS A 791 -30.20 34.87 -59.09
N ILE A 792 -29.07 34.44 -59.66
CA ILE A 792 -28.59 34.90 -60.96
C ILE A 792 -29.58 34.53 -62.08
N LYS A 793 -30.09 33.29 -62.11
CA LYS A 793 -31.09 32.86 -63.09
C LYS A 793 -32.41 33.64 -62.97
N THR A 794 -32.89 33.88 -61.74
CA THR A 794 -34.10 34.68 -61.50
C THR A 794 -33.90 36.13 -61.94
N TYR A 795 -32.73 36.72 -61.65
CA TYR A 795 -32.38 38.07 -62.09
C TYR A 795 -32.30 38.19 -63.62
N GLN A 796 -31.65 37.23 -64.29
CA GLN A 796 -31.61 37.16 -65.76
C GLN A 796 -33.02 37.04 -66.35
N LYS A 797 -33.86 36.15 -65.80
CA LYS A 797 -35.25 35.98 -66.25
C LYS A 797 -36.11 37.23 -66.04
N SER A 798 -35.91 37.96 -64.94
CA SER A 798 -36.58 39.24 -64.72
C SER A 798 -36.09 40.33 -65.68
N LYS A 799 -34.79 40.34 -66.01
CA LYS A 799 -34.19 41.30 -66.94
C LYS A 799 -34.69 41.06 -68.37
N GLU A 800 -34.70 39.81 -68.83
CA GLU A 800 -35.25 39.43 -70.14
C GLU A 800 -36.73 39.82 -70.26
N ARG A 801 -37.53 39.59 -69.21
CA ARG A 801 -38.94 40.00 -69.20
C ARG A 801 -39.11 41.51 -69.32
N LEU A 802 -38.32 42.29 -68.57
CA LEU A 802 -38.34 43.75 -68.63
C LEU A 802 -37.90 44.27 -70.01
N GLU A 803 -36.87 43.66 -70.61
CA GLU A 803 -36.42 44.00 -71.98
C GLU A 803 -37.50 43.67 -73.03
N THR A 804 -38.27 42.60 -72.83
CA THR A 804 -39.37 42.22 -73.72
C THR A 804 -40.55 43.20 -73.60
N GLU A 805 -40.91 43.59 -72.37
CA GLU A 805 -41.95 44.60 -72.10
C GLU A 805 -41.56 45.97 -72.68
N LEU A 806 -40.32 46.43 -72.48
CA LEU A 806 -39.82 47.69 -73.04
C LEU A 806 -39.82 47.70 -74.58
N LYS A 807 -39.54 46.54 -75.19
CA LYS A 807 -39.58 46.39 -76.65
C LYS A 807 -41.01 46.46 -77.19
N ALA A 808 -41.96 45.82 -76.51
CA ALA A 808 -43.38 45.92 -76.87
C ALA A 808 -43.89 47.36 -76.75
N ASP A 809 -43.58 48.05 -75.65
CA ASP A 809 -43.94 49.47 -75.46
C ASP A 809 -43.32 50.38 -76.54
N TYR A 810 -42.11 50.07 -76.99
CA TYR A 810 -41.44 50.79 -78.08
C TYR A 810 -42.10 50.52 -79.44
N ASP A 811 -42.50 49.28 -79.71
CA ASP A 811 -43.24 48.92 -80.92
C ASP A 811 -44.63 49.61 -80.93
N ASP A 812 -45.33 49.64 -79.79
CA ASP A 812 -46.58 50.38 -79.61
C ASP A 812 -46.40 51.90 -79.80
N TYR A 813 -45.29 52.45 -79.29
CA TYR A 813 -44.92 53.85 -79.54
C TYR A 813 -44.71 54.13 -81.02
N LEU A 814 -44.00 53.24 -81.74
CA LEU A 814 -43.78 53.38 -83.19
C LEU A 814 -45.09 53.29 -83.97
N GLU A 815 -46.03 52.44 -83.56
CA GLU A 815 -47.37 52.39 -84.16
C GLU A 815 -48.16 53.66 -83.87
N LEU A 816 -48.11 54.16 -82.63
CA LEU A 816 -48.76 55.41 -82.26
C LEU A 816 -48.16 56.60 -83.02
N GLU A 817 -46.84 56.68 -83.13
CA GLU A 817 -46.12 57.69 -83.90
C GLU A 817 -46.53 57.63 -85.38
N LYS A 818 -46.51 56.45 -86.01
CA LYS A 818 -47.01 56.26 -87.38
C LYS A 818 -48.46 56.72 -87.53
N SER A 819 -49.36 56.31 -86.62
CA SER A 819 -50.76 56.70 -86.68
C SER A 819 -50.96 58.22 -86.52
N THR A 820 -50.15 58.84 -85.66
CA THR A 820 -50.21 60.27 -85.37
C THR A 820 -49.66 61.09 -86.55
N LEU A 821 -48.57 60.64 -87.17
CA LEU A 821 -47.98 61.24 -88.37
C LEU A 821 -48.91 61.13 -89.58
N VAL A 822 -49.65 60.01 -89.71
CA VAL A 822 -50.74 59.87 -90.69
C VAL A 822 -51.88 60.84 -90.40
N ARG A 823 -52.32 60.96 -89.14
CA ARG A 823 -53.40 61.88 -88.74
C ARG A 823 -53.04 63.36 -88.91
N LEU A 824 -51.77 63.71 -88.75
CA LEU A 824 -51.23 65.06 -88.97
C LEU A 824 -50.90 65.37 -90.44
N GLY A 825 -51.07 64.40 -91.35
CA GLY A 825 -50.87 64.58 -92.80
C GLY A 825 -49.41 64.68 -93.24
N LEU A 826 -48.46 64.29 -92.38
CA LEU A 826 -47.01 64.36 -92.64
C LEU A 826 -46.47 63.10 -93.33
N ILE A 827 -47.20 61.98 -93.27
CA ILE A 827 -46.93 60.74 -94.02
C ILE A 827 -48.12 60.44 -94.94
N LYS A 828 -47.85 60.22 -96.23
CA LYS A 828 -48.86 59.76 -97.20
C LYS A 828 -49.01 58.24 -97.05
N VAL A 829 -50.23 57.78 -96.83
CA VAL A 829 -50.57 56.36 -97.00
C VAL A 829 -50.43 56.05 -98.49
N GLU A 830 -49.48 55.18 -98.86
CA GLU A 830 -49.46 54.63 -100.22
C GLU A 830 -50.66 53.70 -100.38
N GLU A 831 -51.64 54.14 -101.17
CA GLU A 831 -52.65 53.25 -101.74
C GLU A 831 -51.95 52.29 -102.70
N THR A 832 -51.54 51.11 -102.23
CA THR A 832 -51.25 50.00 -103.12
C THR A 832 -52.58 49.45 -103.63
N GLY A 833 -52.97 49.93 -104.80
CA GLY A 833 -54.08 49.41 -105.59
C GLY A 833 -53.93 47.91 -105.84
N SER A 834 -55.09 47.26 -105.88
CA SER A 834 -55.30 45.88 -106.31
C SER A 834 -54.49 45.50 -107.56
N HIS A 835 -53.63 44.50 -107.44
CA HIS A 835 -53.29 43.63 -108.57
C HIS A 835 -54.01 42.29 -108.40
N VAL A 836 -54.96 42.07 -109.30
CA VAL A 836 -55.57 40.78 -109.60
C VAL A 836 -54.51 39.88 -110.21
N GLU A 837 -54.31 38.69 -109.67
CA GLU A 837 -53.92 37.51 -110.45
C GLU A 837 -54.55 36.28 -109.80
N MET A 838 -55.60 35.76 -110.47
CA MET A 838 -56.04 34.38 -110.31
C MET A 838 -55.04 33.49 -111.01
N MET A 839 -54.38 32.61 -110.27
CA MET A 839 -54.11 31.22 -110.65
C MET A 839 -54.18 30.34 -109.42
#